data_AF-A0A7C1CLG9-F1
#
_entry.id   AF-A0A7C1CLG9-F1
#
_cell.length_a   1.000
_cell.length_b   1.000
_cell.length_c   1.000
_cell.angle_alpha   90.00
_cell.angle_beta   90.00
_cell.angle_gamma   90.00
#
_symmetry.space_group_name_H-M   'P 1'
#
loop_
_entity.id
_entity.type
_entity.pdbx_description
1 polymer ?
#
loop_
_entity_poly.entity_id
_entity_poly.type
_entity_poly.pdbx_seq_one_letter_code
_entity_poly.pdbx_strand_id
1 'polypeptide(L)'
;MTEQKHNNLRIFCLCGQKMQVTPEMYGRPAKCVACHQKWFIPEKEEIPDSAPVLHLKEHPELLRKPGQLVRFHAERPSVSDDTSGSQKQPTPPPLAVGETDDSEREPVGAELAMPKYHELAAEEATGATENEEEEPSPQCKPAVVRRNSSKIPLDAFEPMRLLYGYHEELQKRRKALAAASDGETHIASLEKYEQALQRVKDRLHRALELEQRSTAKQLTVIEDEIARLNIALRVGDCAIDSFFSQTNDLRRSREALERHNHNLLAWREVNDPYMAGGVADVALESFDEDAFDVKIPTPLLADAEKPLFVSYGDELRDMLRMRSALERRKAEWARIGEEQGFPESAVNEGLAETEAALARNMARMRFCLARMEQLVVDCDNDLKALGAYKSDVVERADKGQMRDSARRETLEKIQRLEEDVIRMRALVRQALTANSPVEVPEATDTLVKRLRGTVGKNMLAVDTLLFAMAAVLFIAGLLMFAETTTQGTDWLAALSSCAVIAIAAASVVLEKDMRSLIIALLWVALLVLVAVFLYRRSALDDYLVMLSERDGARILKFNLRGWLLVGGAVFVGVGTGIACRNYLRGHFSQEFSGAGIILFCAVFSAATVAAAHTVAPRTVALKIEDGETQEMENGTGGRRNTVDSGETARADGANANAARTHASNASSPRNEANPAGAGDMHEDTEEFTGEAESADISATMIFFVMHGVVHGEGTEPRFRATLSFPDGRTESMALRLGDIIHDEWKAREYNQYTKKLTISNGERLLVLKAGESVPLPPNGVEPS
;
A
#
# COMPACT_ATOMS: atom_id res chain seq x y z
N MET A 1 -0.88 -8.62 52.72
CA MET A 1 -2.22 -8.17 52.27
C MET A 1 -2.94 -9.36 51.68
N THR A 2 -4.26 -9.46 51.82
CA THR A 2 -5.06 -10.62 51.40
C THR A 2 -5.44 -10.54 49.93
N GLU A 3 -5.21 -11.60 49.16
CA GLU A 3 -5.74 -11.73 47.79
C GLU A 3 -7.27 -11.73 47.82
N GLN A 4 -7.90 -10.72 47.20
CA GLN A 4 -9.33 -10.77 46.92
C GLN A 4 -9.58 -11.66 45.71
N LYS A 5 -10.09 -12.87 45.98
CA LYS A 5 -10.39 -13.89 44.98
C LYS A 5 -11.64 -13.47 44.18
N HIS A 6 -11.45 -12.72 43.10
CA HIS A 6 -12.55 -12.21 42.28
C HIS A 6 -13.43 -13.36 41.72
N ASN A 7 -14.72 -13.35 42.10
CA ASN A 7 -15.73 -14.26 41.57
C ASN A 7 -16.13 -13.83 40.15
N ASN A 8 -15.37 -14.29 39.15
CA ASN A 8 -15.68 -14.06 37.74
C ASN A 8 -17.03 -14.70 37.35
N LEU A 9 -17.94 -13.88 36.82
CA LEU A 9 -19.27 -14.27 36.37
C LEU A 9 -19.20 -15.35 35.26
N ARG A 10 -20.12 -16.31 35.31
CA ARG A 10 -20.22 -17.40 34.33
C ARG A 10 -21.55 -17.32 33.60
N ILE A 11 -21.50 -17.28 32.26
CA ILE A 11 -22.71 -17.12 31.45
C ILE A 11 -22.92 -18.33 30.53
N PHE A 12 -24.12 -18.89 30.57
CA PHE A 12 -24.54 -20.00 29.70
C PHE A 12 -25.35 -19.47 28.52
N CYS A 13 -25.00 -19.88 27.31
CA CYS A 13 -25.72 -19.51 26.11
C CYS A 13 -26.91 -20.44 25.81
N LEU A 14 -27.78 -20.02 24.88
CA LEU A 14 -28.93 -20.79 24.39
C LEU A 14 -28.57 -22.19 23.85
N CYS A 15 -27.33 -22.38 23.39
CA CYS A 15 -26.80 -23.68 22.95
C CYS A 15 -26.18 -24.53 24.09
N GLY A 16 -26.31 -24.11 25.36
CA GLY A 16 -25.68 -24.76 26.51
C GLY A 16 -24.19 -24.43 26.72
N GLN A 17 -23.53 -23.76 25.77
CA GLN A 17 -22.12 -23.38 25.92
C GLN A 17 -21.90 -22.46 27.13
N LYS A 18 -21.01 -22.88 28.02
CA LYS A 18 -20.55 -22.12 29.17
C LYS A 18 -19.44 -21.15 28.77
N MET A 19 -19.51 -19.93 29.26
CA MET A 19 -18.54 -18.86 29.05
C MET A 19 -18.17 -18.23 30.40
N GLN A 20 -17.01 -17.60 30.48
CA GLN A 20 -16.55 -16.87 31.67
C GLN A 20 -16.31 -15.41 31.28
N VAL A 21 -16.77 -14.50 32.13
CA VAL A 21 -16.70 -13.05 31.94
C VAL A 21 -15.71 -12.48 32.97
N THR A 22 -14.78 -11.64 32.52
CA THR A 22 -13.91 -10.85 33.41
C THR A 22 -14.48 -9.45 33.62
N PRO A 23 -14.14 -8.74 34.71
CA PRO A 23 -14.75 -7.44 35.04
C PRO A 23 -14.60 -6.36 33.96
N GLU A 24 -13.54 -6.43 33.14
CA GLU A 24 -13.29 -5.51 32.03
C GLU A 24 -14.30 -5.63 30.88
N MET A 25 -15.06 -6.73 30.83
CA MET A 25 -15.98 -7.08 29.74
C MET A 25 -17.44 -6.65 30.02
N TYR A 26 -17.78 -6.17 31.22
CA TYR A 26 -19.14 -5.74 31.55
C TYR A 26 -19.63 -4.61 30.61
N GLY A 27 -20.93 -4.61 30.30
CA GLY A 27 -21.57 -3.72 29.32
C GLY A 27 -21.22 -3.98 27.84
N ARG A 28 -20.18 -4.76 27.53
CA ARG A 28 -19.68 -4.91 26.15
C ARG A 28 -20.54 -5.86 25.30
N PRO A 29 -20.69 -5.62 23.98
CA PRO A 29 -21.35 -6.57 23.07
C PRO A 29 -20.49 -7.83 22.87
N ALA A 30 -21.09 -8.99 23.04
CA ALA A 30 -20.45 -10.31 22.92
C ALA A 30 -21.07 -11.18 21.81
N LYS A 31 -20.42 -12.32 21.57
CA LYS A 31 -20.93 -13.46 20.79
C LYS A 31 -20.59 -14.76 21.50
N CYS A 32 -21.47 -15.76 21.42
CA CYS A 32 -21.14 -17.10 21.91
C CYS A 32 -20.06 -17.75 21.04
N VAL A 33 -19.04 -18.37 21.64
CA VAL A 33 -17.95 -19.04 20.91
C VAL A 33 -18.40 -20.29 20.14
N ALA A 34 -19.53 -20.89 20.49
CA ALA A 34 -20.04 -22.11 19.85
C ALA A 34 -21.13 -21.84 18.80
N CYS A 35 -22.19 -21.10 19.15
CA CYS A 35 -23.33 -20.85 18.25
C CYS A 35 -23.35 -19.45 17.61
N HIS A 36 -22.35 -18.61 17.90
CA HIS A 36 -22.25 -17.21 17.43
C HIS A 36 -23.44 -16.30 17.79
N GLN A 37 -24.39 -16.74 18.63
CA GLN A 37 -25.48 -15.93 19.17
C GLN A 37 -24.94 -14.63 19.76
N LYS A 38 -25.52 -13.50 19.35
CA LYS A 38 -25.12 -12.15 19.77
C LYS A 38 -25.90 -11.76 21.04
N TRP A 39 -25.19 -11.16 21.98
CA TRP A 39 -25.73 -10.70 23.26
C TRP A 39 -24.92 -9.51 23.80
N PHE A 40 -25.40 -8.86 24.86
CA PHE A 40 -24.71 -7.86 25.65
C PHE A 40 -24.30 -8.48 26.99
N ILE A 41 -23.06 -8.25 27.41
CA ILE A 41 -22.64 -8.65 28.76
C ILE A 41 -23.30 -7.69 29.75
N PRO A 42 -23.93 -8.19 30.84
CA PRO A 42 -24.53 -7.34 31.87
C PRO A 42 -23.57 -6.26 32.37
N GLU A 43 -24.14 -5.13 32.79
CA GLU A 43 -23.39 -4.16 33.57
C GLU A 43 -23.20 -4.65 35.01
N LYS A 44 -22.22 -4.10 35.73
CA LYS A 44 -21.88 -4.55 37.08
C LYS A 44 -23.07 -4.45 38.06
N GLU A 45 -23.95 -3.49 37.82
CA GLU A 45 -25.13 -3.18 38.63
C GLU A 45 -26.35 -4.05 38.30
N GLU A 46 -26.31 -4.81 37.19
CA GLU A 46 -27.36 -5.78 36.82
C GLU A 46 -27.12 -7.18 37.38
N ILE A 47 -25.94 -7.44 37.96
CA ILE A 47 -25.54 -8.75 38.48
C ILE A 47 -26.00 -8.85 39.95
N PRO A 48 -26.94 -9.74 40.31
CA PRO A 48 -27.33 -9.91 41.70
C PRO A 48 -26.18 -10.54 42.51
N ASP A 49 -25.85 -9.94 43.66
CA ASP A 49 -24.72 -10.32 44.54
C ASP A 49 -24.69 -11.81 44.94
N SER A 50 -25.83 -12.50 44.85
CA SER A 50 -26.00 -13.91 45.22
C SER A 50 -25.70 -14.92 44.10
N ALA A 51 -25.55 -14.51 42.83
CA ALA A 51 -25.47 -15.45 41.71
C ALA A 51 -24.26 -15.22 40.76
N PRO A 52 -23.15 -16.00 40.90
CA PRO A 52 -22.02 -15.97 39.97
C PRO A 52 -22.28 -16.73 38.65
N VAL A 53 -23.54 -17.04 38.33
CA VAL A 53 -23.98 -17.79 37.14
C VAL A 53 -25.26 -17.17 36.59
N LEU A 54 -25.30 -16.92 35.27
CA LEU A 54 -26.46 -16.36 34.56
C LEU A 54 -26.73 -17.14 33.27
N HIS A 55 -28.00 -17.40 32.95
CA HIS A 55 -28.39 -18.14 31.74
C HIS A 55 -29.10 -17.21 30.75
N LEU A 56 -28.57 -17.10 29.51
CA LEU A 56 -29.13 -16.24 28.45
C LEU A 56 -30.49 -16.69 27.91
N LYS A 57 -31.04 -17.80 28.43
CA LYS A 57 -32.42 -18.22 28.19
C LYS A 57 -33.40 -17.51 29.13
N GLU A 58 -32.97 -17.17 30.34
CA GLU A 58 -33.77 -16.45 31.36
C GLU A 58 -33.69 -14.93 31.16
N HIS A 59 -32.71 -14.44 30.41
CA HIS A 59 -32.44 -13.01 30.17
C HIS A 59 -32.51 -12.62 28.68
N PRO A 60 -33.70 -12.60 28.05
CA PRO A 60 -33.86 -12.20 26.65
C PRO A 60 -33.49 -10.74 26.38
N GLU A 61 -33.54 -9.86 27.37
CA GLU A 61 -33.14 -8.45 27.33
C GLU A 61 -31.62 -8.23 27.14
N LEU A 62 -30.83 -9.30 27.29
CA LEU A 62 -29.41 -9.33 26.93
C LEU A 62 -29.18 -9.80 25.48
N LEU A 63 -30.17 -10.37 24.79
CA LEU A 63 -30.00 -10.87 23.43
C LEU A 63 -29.97 -9.72 22.42
N ARG A 64 -28.93 -9.68 21.59
CA ARG A 64 -28.60 -8.52 20.74
C ARG A 64 -29.05 -8.73 19.30
N LYS A 65 -29.92 -7.86 18.79
CA LYS A 65 -30.33 -7.85 17.38
C LYS A 65 -29.11 -7.63 16.46
N PRO A 66 -29.09 -8.18 15.23
CA PRO A 66 -28.05 -7.85 14.25
C PRO A 66 -27.96 -6.33 14.00
N GLY A 67 -26.75 -5.81 13.81
CA GLY A 67 -26.50 -4.37 13.63
C GLY A 67 -26.36 -3.57 14.93
N GLN A 68 -27.18 -3.87 15.94
CA GLN A 68 -27.16 -3.14 17.22
C GLN A 68 -25.84 -3.32 17.98
N LEU A 69 -25.18 -2.22 18.38
CA LEU A 69 -23.92 -2.21 19.15
C LEU A 69 -24.02 -1.55 20.53
N VAL A 70 -25.07 -0.77 20.79
CA VAL A 70 -25.37 -0.13 22.09
C VAL A 70 -26.71 -0.65 22.60
N ARG A 71 -26.83 -0.87 23.91
CA ARG A 71 -28.06 -1.33 24.57
C ARG A 71 -28.83 -0.11 25.08
N PHE A 72 -30.02 0.12 24.53
CA PHE A 72 -30.94 1.11 25.04
C PHE A 72 -31.72 0.48 26.20
N HIS A 73 -31.73 1.12 27.37
CA HIS A 73 -32.55 0.71 28.49
C HIS A 73 -33.96 1.28 28.32
N ALA A 74 -34.94 0.41 28.11
CA ALA A 74 -36.33 0.75 28.35
C ALA A 74 -36.60 0.70 29.86
N GLU A 75 -37.36 1.67 30.37
CA GLU A 75 -37.80 1.67 31.77
C GLU A 75 -38.71 0.46 32.04
N ARG A 76 -38.69 -0.08 33.26
CA ARG A 76 -39.36 -1.35 33.61
C ARG A 76 -40.81 -1.15 34.10
N PRO A 77 -41.79 -1.81 33.47
CA PRO A 77 -42.96 -2.37 34.16
C PRO A 77 -42.64 -3.73 34.80
N SER A 78 -43.55 -4.24 35.63
CA SER A 78 -43.31 -5.37 36.55
C SER A 78 -43.88 -6.72 36.11
N VAL A 79 -43.06 -7.78 36.28
CA VAL A 79 -43.38 -9.13 36.80
C VAL A 79 -44.78 -9.72 36.52
N SER A 80 -44.82 -10.84 35.79
CA SER A 80 -45.63 -12.03 36.12
C SER A 80 -45.07 -13.28 35.45
N ASP A 81 -45.12 -14.43 36.13
CA ASP A 81 -44.69 -15.74 35.63
C ASP A 81 -45.70 -16.36 34.65
N ASP A 82 -45.28 -17.34 33.81
CA ASP A 82 -45.65 -18.75 34.07
C ASP A 82 -44.87 -19.79 33.22
N THR A 83 -45.20 -21.07 33.42
CA THR A 83 -44.33 -22.25 33.35
C THR A 83 -44.65 -23.23 32.21
N SER A 84 -43.71 -24.13 31.87
CA SER A 84 -43.91 -25.42 31.17
C SER A 84 -43.98 -25.40 29.61
N GLY A 85 -43.55 -26.44 28.87
CA GLY A 85 -42.81 -27.65 29.29
C GLY A 85 -42.48 -28.68 28.18
N SER A 86 -41.28 -29.25 28.27
CA SER A 86 -40.79 -30.60 27.84
C SER A 86 -41.35 -31.39 26.62
N GLN A 87 -40.39 -31.84 25.79
CA GLN A 87 -40.26 -33.20 25.20
C GLN A 87 -41.19 -33.58 24.00
N LYS A 88 -40.89 -34.58 23.14
CA LYS A 88 -39.79 -35.58 23.10
C LYS A 88 -39.43 -36.01 21.66
N GLN A 89 -38.26 -36.65 21.48
CA GLN A 89 -37.81 -37.32 20.26
C GLN A 89 -38.12 -38.84 20.32
N PRO A 90 -38.26 -39.54 19.18
CA PRO A 90 -37.36 -40.68 18.94
C PRO A 90 -36.93 -40.93 17.47
N THR A 91 -35.84 -41.68 17.32
CA THR A 91 -35.24 -42.32 16.12
C THR A 91 -35.36 -43.87 16.27
N PRO A 92 -34.70 -44.79 15.50
CA PRO A 92 -33.96 -44.75 14.22
C PRO A 92 -34.73 -45.65 13.17
N PRO A 93 -34.22 -46.67 12.41
CA PRO A 93 -32.87 -47.04 11.93
C PRO A 93 -32.69 -47.19 10.38
N PRO A 94 -32.46 -48.36 9.69
CA PRO A 94 -31.22 -48.47 8.89
C PRO A 94 -31.26 -49.20 7.50
N LEU A 95 -30.07 -49.31 6.88
CA LEU A 95 -29.62 -50.25 5.81
C LEU A 95 -30.00 -49.88 4.33
N ALA A 96 -29.16 -50.12 3.30
CA ALA A 96 -27.79 -50.66 3.24
C ALA A 96 -26.93 -50.17 2.03
N VAL A 97 -25.61 -50.31 2.23
CA VAL A 97 -24.44 -50.44 1.33
C VAL A 97 -24.63 -50.62 -0.19
N GLY A 98 -23.75 -49.99 -0.98
CA GLY A 98 -23.36 -50.38 -2.35
C GLY A 98 -22.09 -49.63 -2.82
N GLU A 99 -21.05 -50.34 -3.24
CA GLU A 99 -19.73 -49.82 -3.67
C GLU A 99 -19.46 -50.12 -5.16
N THR A 100 -18.60 -49.34 -5.83
CA THR A 100 -17.54 -49.78 -6.79
C THR A 100 -16.73 -48.61 -7.36
N ASP A 101 -15.44 -48.86 -7.62
CA ASP A 101 -14.44 -48.01 -8.33
C ASP A 101 -14.72 -47.96 -9.88
N ASP A 102 -13.89 -47.43 -10.81
CA ASP A 102 -12.47 -47.00 -10.78
C ASP A 102 -12.09 -46.08 -12.00
N SER A 103 -10.92 -45.42 -11.96
CA SER A 103 -9.98 -44.89 -13.01
C SER A 103 -10.50 -44.27 -14.36
N GLU A 104 -9.76 -43.62 -15.29
CA GLU A 104 -8.30 -43.42 -15.51
C GLU A 104 -7.92 -42.09 -16.28
N ARG A 105 -6.92 -42.11 -17.20
CA ARG A 105 -5.95 -41.00 -17.52
C ARG A 105 -5.52 -40.94 -19.03
N GLU A 106 -4.80 -39.95 -19.63
CA GLU A 106 -4.18 -38.69 -19.11
C GLU A 106 -4.13 -37.42 -20.04
N PRO A 107 -3.29 -37.25 -21.10
CA PRO A 107 -2.54 -35.97 -21.26
C PRO A 107 -2.39 -35.35 -22.69
N VAL A 108 -1.38 -34.44 -22.81
CA VAL A 108 -0.80 -33.71 -23.98
C VAL A 108 -1.34 -32.26 -24.18
N GLY A 109 -0.54 -31.20 -24.38
CA GLY A 109 0.93 -31.03 -24.25
C GLY A 109 1.61 -30.22 -25.38
N ALA A 110 2.08 -28.99 -25.11
CA ALA A 110 2.97 -28.20 -26.00
C ALA A 110 3.64 -27.00 -25.28
N GLU A 111 4.88 -26.66 -25.67
CA GLU A 111 5.61 -25.43 -25.27
C GLU A 111 5.41 -24.28 -26.28
N LEU A 112 5.71 -23.03 -25.90
CA LEU A 112 6.31 -21.99 -26.77
C LEU A 112 6.79 -20.75 -25.98
N ALA A 113 7.67 -19.95 -26.58
CA ALA A 113 8.57 -19.01 -25.88
C ALA A 113 8.06 -17.56 -25.70
N MET A 114 8.72 -16.82 -24.78
CA MET A 114 8.43 -15.43 -24.42
C MET A 114 9.05 -14.40 -25.41
N PRO A 115 8.28 -13.40 -25.89
CA PRO A 115 8.81 -12.15 -26.44
C PRO A 115 9.17 -11.14 -25.33
N LYS A 116 9.89 -10.06 -25.68
CA LYS A 116 10.38 -9.05 -24.74
C LYS A 116 9.80 -7.67 -25.07
N TYR A 117 9.32 -6.94 -24.07
CA TYR A 117 8.68 -5.62 -24.25
C TYR A 117 9.66 -4.53 -24.71
N HIS A 118 9.37 -3.86 -25.82
CA HIS A 118 9.14 -2.40 -25.86
C HIS A 118 8.57 -1.95 -27.23
N GLU A 119 7.87 -0.81 -27.22
CA GLU A 119 7.51 0.08 -28.34
C GLU A 119 6.88 -0.52 -29.63
N LEU A 120 5.65 -0.11 -29.91
CA LEU A 120 5.26 0.47 -31.22
C LEU A 120 3.90 1.17 -31.09
N ALA A 121 3.85 2.45 -31.44
CA ALA A 121 2.63 3.25 -31.56
C ALA A 121 2.80 4.21 -32.75
N ALA A 122 1.75 4.35 -33.56
CA ALA A 122 1.82 4.78 -34.97
C ALA A 122 2.56 3.74 -35.86
N GLU A 123 2.32 3.65 -37.17
CA GLU A 123 1.62 4.58 -38.08
C GLU A 123 0.50 3.92 -38.91
N GLU A 124 -0.48 4.78 -39.26
CA GLU A 124 -1.37 4.79 -40.43
C GLU A 124 -2.23 3.57 -40.84
N ALA A 125 -3.23 3.87 -41.66
CA ALA A 125 -4.24 2.95 -42.16
C ALA A 125 -4.40 3.07 -43.67
N THR A 126 -4.63 1.93 -44.34
CA THR A 126 -5.37 1.85 -45.60
C THR A 126 -6.27 0.62 -45.55
N GLY A 127 -7.47 0.73 -46.12
CA GLY A 127 -8.49 -0.32 -46.01
C GLY A 127 -8.65 -1.13 -47.29
N ALA A 128 -9.12 -2.37 -47.14
CA ALA A 128 -9.79 -3.13 -48.18
C ALA A 128 -10.94 -3.91 -47.53
N THR A 129 -12.13 -3.83 -48.13
CA THR A 129 -13.27 -4.69 -47.82
C THR A 129 -13.10 -6.04 -48.51
N GLU A 130 -13.60 -7.13 -47.91
CA GLU A 130 -14.71 -7.92 -48.48
C GLU A 130 -15.03 -9.21 -47.70
N ASN A 131 -16.30 -9.64 -47.88
CA ASN A 131 -16.86 -10.99 -47.74
C ASN A 131 -16.91 -11.64 -46.33
N GLU A 132 -18.11 -11.57 -45.75
CA GLU A 132 -18.60 -12.50 -44.73
C GLU A 132 -19.06 -13.81 -45.43
N GLU A 133 -18.58 -14.97 -44.98
CA GLU A 133 -19.20 -16.27 -45.24
C GLU A 133 -19.51 -16.96 -43.90
N GLU A 134 -20.75 -17.44 -43.75
CA GLU A 134 -21.32 -17.88 -42.48
C GLU A 134 -21.60 -19.39 -42.47
N GLU A 135 -20.73 -20.20 -41.84
CA GLU A 135 -21.01 -21.60 -41.55
C GLU A 135 -21.46 -21.81 -40.08
N PRO A 136 -22.62 -22.46 -39.83
CA PRO A 136 -23.17 -22.60 -38.49
C PRO A 136 -22.65 -23.83 -37.73
N SER A 137 -21.94 -23.61 -36.62
CA SER A 137 -21.64 -24.66 -35.63
C SER A 137 -22.44 -24.48 -34.33
N PRO A 138 -23.19 -25.50 -33.86
CA PRO A 138 -24.11 -25.35 -32.73
C PRO A 138 -23.39 -25.46 -31.37
N GLN A 139 -22.98 -24.33 -30.80
CA GLN A 139 -22.59 -24.27 -29.38
C GLN A 139 -23.56 -23.41 -28.58
N CYS A 140 -24.07 -23.99 -27.49
CA CYS A 140 -25.09 -23.39 -26.65
C CYS A 140 -24.50 -22.20 -25.87
N LYS A 141 -24.85 -20.98 -26.28
CA LYS A 141 -24.45 -19.75 -25.57
C LYS A 141 -24.98 -19.83 -24.12
N PRO A 142 -24.13 -19.90 -23.08
CA PRO A 142 -24.62 -19.81 -21.71
C PRO A 142 -25.28 -18.44 -21.54
N ALA A 143 -26.54 -18.42 -21.12
CA ALA A 143 -27.31 -17.18 -20.99
C ALA A 143 -26.56 -16.20 -20.07
N VAL A 144 -26.02 -15.12 -20.64
CA VAL A 144 -25.25 -14.12 -19.90
C VAL A 144 -26.23 -13.30 -19.07
N VAL A 145 -26.52 -13.78 -17.87
CA VAL A 145 -27.26 -13.04 -16.85
C VAL A 145 -26.38 -11.87 -16.39
N ARG A 146 -26.38 -10.79 -17.17
CA ARG A 146 -25.80 -9.49 -16.83
C ARG A 146 -26.53 -8.91 -15.61
N ARG A 147 -26.14 -9.38 -14.42
CA ARG A 147 -26.30 -8.59 -13.19
C ARG A 147 -25.31 -7.44 -13.27
N ASN A 148 -25.69 -6.40 -14.02
CA ASN A 148 -24.99 -5.12 -14.06
C ASN A 148 -25.18 -4.44 -12.70
N SER A 149 -24.45 -4.88 -11.68
CA SER A 149 -24.22 -4.10 -10.48
C SER A 149 -23.39 -2.89 -10.90
N SER A 150 -23.98 -1.70 -10.88
CA SER A 150 -23.32 -0.48 -11.33
C SER A 150 -21.99 -0.29 -10.61
N LYS A 151 -20.94 -0.02 -11.38
CA LYS A 151 -19.59 0.19 -10.85
C LYS A 151 -19.47 1.61 -10.31
N ILE A 152 -19.36 1.71 -9.00
CA ILE A 152 -19.01 2.96 -8.31
C ILE A 152 -17.51 3.22 -8.52
N PRO A 153 -17.10 4.47 -8.87
CA PRO A 153 -15.71 4.80 -9.10
C PRO A 153 -14.90 4.72 -7.80
N LEU A 154 -13.66 4.25 -7.89
CA LEU A 154 -12.77 4.24 -6.74
C LEU A 154 -12.15 5.61 -6.57
N ASP A 155 -11.72 6.24 -7.67
CA ASP A 155 -11.02 7.52 -7.65
C ASP A 155 -11.81 8.61 -8.39
N ALA A 156 -11.68 9.84 -7.89
CA ALA A 156 -12.32 11.01 -8.51
C ALA A 156 -11.63 11.35 -9.83
N PHE A 157 -12.38 11.92 -10.78
CA PHE A 157 -11.89 12.22 -12.13
C PHE A 157 -12.29 13.62 -12.56
N GLU A 158 -11.31 14.52 -12.60
CA GLU A 158 -11.57 15.96 -12.68
C GLU A 158 -12.35 16.42 -13.92
N PRO A 159 -12.06 15.95 -15.16
CA PRO A 159 -12.89 16.26 -16.33
C PRO A 159 -14.35 15.84 -16.16
N MET A 160 -14.62 14.77 -15.41
CA MET A 160 -15.99 14.31 -15.15
C MET A 160 -16.67 15.15 -14.08
N ARG A 161 -15.91 15.58 -13.05
CA ARG A 161 -16.37 16.49 -11.99
C ARG A 161 -16.76 17.87 -12.57
N LEU A 162 -15.91 18.43 -13.44
CA LEU A 162 -16.17 19.68 -14.15
C LEU A 162 -17.37 19.56 -15.10
N LEU A 163 -17.45 18.48 -15.90
CA LEU A 163 -18.55 18.25 -16.83
C LEU A 163 -19.92 18.20 -16.12
N TYR A 164 -20.00 17.53 -14.96
CA TYR A 164 -21.24 17.48 -14.19
C TYR A 164 -21.53 18.80 -13.45
N GLY A 165 -20.52 19.53 -12.97
CA GLY A 165 -20.70 20.89 -12.44
C GLY A 165 -21.30 21.86 -13.47
N TYR A 166 -20.78 21.88 -14.70
CA TYR A 166 -21.34 22.70 -15.78
C TYR A 166 -22.77 22.30 -16.15
N HIS A 167 -23.10 21.00 -16.10
CA HIS A 167 -24.47 20.54 -16.34
C HIS A 167 -25.42 20.95 -15.22
N GLU A 168 -24.98 20.93 -13.96
CA GLU A 168 -25.77 21.39 -12.81
C GLU A 168 -26.01 22.91 -12.86
N GLU A 169 -25.00 23.71 -13.20
CA GLU A 169 -25.13 25.16 -13.38
C GLU A 169 -26.07 25.51 -14.54
N LEU A 170 -26.03 24.76 -15.65
CA LEU A 170 -27.00 24.88 -16.74
C LEU A 170 -28.43 24.58 -16.25
N GLN A 171 -28.63 23.57 -15.40
CA GLN A 171 -29.93 23.30 -14.80
C GLN A 171 -30.39 24.39 -13.80
N LYS A 172 -29.48 24.95 -12.99
CA LYS A 172 -29.77 26.09 -12.09
C LYS A 172 -30.28 27.29 -12.89
N ARG A 173 -29.58 27.63 -13.98
CA ARG A 173 -29.98 28.72 -14.89
C ARG A 173 -31.30 28.45 -15.60
N ARG A 174 -31.55 27.22 -16.08
CA ARG A 174 -32.86 26.84 -16.64
C ARG A 174 -34.00 27.01 -15.64
N LYS A 175 -33.81 26.61 -14.37
CA LYS A 175 -34.82 26.80 -13.31
C LYS A 175 -35.07 28.29 -13.02
N ALA A 176 -34.02 29.12 -12.97
CA ALA A 176 -34.15 30.56 -12.79
C ALA A 176 -34.88 31.24 -13.96
N LEU A 177 -34.58 30.86 -15.20
CA LEU A 177 -35.26 31.38 -16.40
C LEU A 177 -36.71 30.89 -16.54
N ALA A 178 -37.03 29.66 -16.11
CA ALA A 178 -38.41 29.17 -16.06
C ALA A 178 -39.29 29.94 -15.05
N ALA A 179 -38.69 30.67 -14.10
CA ALA A 179 -39.37 31.58 -13.18
C ALA A 179 -39.43 33.04 -13.68
N ALA A 180 -38.85 33.35 -14.85
CA ALA A 180 -38.83 34.69 -15.45
C ALA A 180 -39.67 34.74 -16.73
N SER A 181 -40.30 35.89 -17.01
CA SER A 181 -41.25 36.03 -18.14
C SER A 181 -40.60 36.27 -19.51
N ASP A 182 -39.35 36.74 -19.56
CA ASP A 182 -38.64 37.10 -20.80
C ASP A 182 -37.55 36.06 -21.11
N GLY A 183 -37.85 35.09 -21.99
CA GLY A 183 -37.06 33.85 -22.10
C GLY A 183 -36.34 33.56 -23.44
N GLU A 184 -36.90 33.90 -24.61
CA GLU A 184 -36.53 33.26 -25.89
C GLU A 184 -35.04 33.32 -26.25
N THR A 185 -34.42 34.50 -26.14
CA THR A 185 -32.99 34.71 -26.46
C THR A 185 -32.04 34.00 -25.49
N HIS A 186 -32.46 33.78 -24.24
CA HIS A 186 -31.70 33.07 -23.23
C HIS A 186 -31.88 31.54 -23.34
N ILE A 187 -33.06 31.06 -23.75
CA ILE A 187 -33.29 29.64 -24.04
C ILE A 187 -32.36 29.17 -25.16
N ALA A 188 -32.31 29.93 -26.26
CA ALA A 188 -31.47 29.63 -27.43
C ALA A 188 -29.95 29.75 -27.17
N SER A 189 -29.50 30.31 -26.03
CA SER A 189 -28.10 30.27 -25.62
C SER A 189 -27.81 29.06 -24.72
N LEU A 190 -28.71 28.71 -23.80
CA LEU A 190 -28.60 27.50 -22.97
C LEU A 190 -28.62 26.21 -23.78
N GLU A 191 -29.42 26.14 -24.86
CA GLU A 191 -29.42 25.00 -25.79
C GLU A 191 -28.04 24.78 -26.46
N LYS A 192 -27.31 25.85 -26.76
CA LYS A 192 -25.96 25.74 -27.36
C LYS A 192 -24.95 25.17 -26.36
N TYR A 193 -25.02 25.60 -25.09
CA TYR A 193 -24.21 25.02 -24.02
C TYR A 193 -24.55 23.55 -23.77
N GLU A 194 -25.84 23.17 -23.78
CA GLU A 194 -26.25 21.76 -23.63
C GLU A 194 -25.69 20.88 -24.76
N GLN A 195 -25.81 21.33 -26.02
CA GLN A 195 -25.24 20.61 -27.16
C GLN A 195 -23.71 20.49 -27.08
N ALA A 196 -23.02 21.52 -26.61
CA ALA A 196 -21.56 21.51 -26.44
C ALA A 196 -21.11 20.59 -25.30
N LEU A 197 -21.80 20.65 -24.15
CA LEU A 197 -21.58 19.73 -23.03
C LEU A 197 -21.85 18.27 -23.44
N GLN A 198 -22.87 18.00 -24.26
CA GLN A 198 -23.11 16.67 -24.79
C GLN A 198 -21.99 16.21 -25.74
N ARG A 199 -21.51 17.07 -26.65
CA ARG A 199 -20.34 16.75 -27.50
C ARG A 199 -19.08 16.44 -26.68
N VAL A 200 -18.84 17.18 -25.59
CA VAL A 200 -17.76 16.88 -24.63
C VAL A 200 -18.02 15.55 -23.90
N LYS A 201 -19.25 15.26 -23.44
CA LYS A 201 -19.62 13.97 -22.84
C LYS A 201 -19.34 12.81 -23.80
N ASP A 202 -19.71 12.93 -25.06
CA ASP A 202 -19.49 11.91 -26.10
C ASP A 202 -18.00 11.77 -26.47
N ARG A 203 -17.23 12.86 -26.44
CA ARG A 203 -15.76 12.86 -26.60
C ARG A 203 -15.10 12.09 -25.45
N LEU A 204 -15.52 12.36 -24.22
CA LEU A 204 -15.05 11.74 -22.99
C LEU A 204 -15.38 10.23 -22.94
N HIS A 205 -16.62 9.84 -23.27
CA HIS A 205 -17.02 8.42 -23.24
C HIS A 205 -16.28 7.59 -24.30
N ARG A 206 -16.02 8.15 -25.48
CA ARG A 206 -15.19 7.50 -26.52
C ARG A 206 -13.74 7.33 -26.08
N ALA A 207 -13.14 8.35 -25.45
CA ALA A 207 -11.78 8.25 -24.92
C ALA A 207 -11.68 7.16 -23.83
N LEU A 208 -12.62 7.16 -22.87
CA LEU A 208 -12.68 6.15 -21.80
C LEU A 208 -12.86 4.72 -22.36
N GLU A 209 -13.67 4.55 -23.39
CA GLU A 209 -13.84 3.24 -24.03
C GLU A 209 -12.59 2.76 -24.79
N LEU A 210 -11.88 3.66 -25.48
CA LEU A 210 -10.63 3.32 -26.14
C LEU A 210 -9.57 2.89 -25.11
N GLU A 211 -9.41 3.63 -24.03
CA GLU A 211 -8.43 3.26 -22.98
C GLU A 211 -8.85 2.00 -22.22
N GLN A 212 -10.16 1.75 -22.05
CA GLN A 212 -10.64 0.52 -21.43
C GLN A 212 -10.35 -0.71 -22.31
N ARG A 213 -10.46 -0.58 -23.63
CA ARG A 213 -10.07 -1.63 -24.60
C ARG A 213 -8.55 -1.84 -24.65
N SER A 214 -7.76 -0.78 -24.47
CA SER A 214 -6.29 -0.85 -24.29
C SER A 214 -5.93 -1.60 -23.01
N THR A 215 -6.43 -1.14 -21.87
CA THR A 215 -6.20 -1.69 -20.53
C THR A 215 -6.59 -3.18 -20.44
N ALA A 216 -7.74 -3.56 -21.00
CA ALA A 216 -8.19 -4.96 -21.00
C ALA A 216 -7.22 -5.90 -21.76
N LYS A 217 -6.64 -5.46 -22.89
CA LYS A 217 -5.63 -6.23 -23.63
C LYS A 217 -4.32 -6.35 -22.85
N GLN A 218 -3.91 -5.28 -22.17
CA GLN A 218 -2.71 -5.31 -21.33
C GLN A 218 -2.88 -6.26 -20.14
N LEU A 219 -4.07 -6.31 -19.54
CA LEU A 219 -4.40 -7.26 -18.48
C LEU A 219 -4.29 -8.71 -18.93
N THR A 220 -4.93 -9.09 -20.05
CA THR A 220 -4.87 -10.48 -20.53
C THR A 220 -3.43 -10.92 -20.83
N VAL A 221 -2.62 -10.05 -21.44
CA VAL A 221 -1.19 -10.35 -21.71
C VAL A 221 -0.39 -10.57 -20.42
N ILE A 222 -0.66 -9.80 -19.37
CA ILE A 222 0.01 -9.95 -18.07
C ILE A 222 -0.46 -11.21 -17.33
N GLU A 223 -1.75 -11.56 -17.42
CA GLU A 223 -2.29 -12.78 -16.83
C GLU A 223 -1.74 -14.04 -17.52
N ASP A 224 -1.67 -14.05 -18.85
CA ASP A 224 -1.05 -15.10 -19.65
C ASP A 224 0.45 -15.26 -19.30
N GLU A 225 1.17 -14.15 -19.07
CA GLU A 225 2.59 -14.20 -18.67
C GLU A 225 2.80 -14.74 -17.25
N ILE A 226 1.94 -14.33 -16.30
CA ILE A 226 1.94 -14.89 -14.92
C ILE A 226 1.63 -16.40 -14.96
N ALA A 227 0.72 -16.84 -15.84
CA ALA A 227 0.42 -18.26 -16.05
C ALA A 227 1.61 -19.01 -16.69
N ARG A 228 2.25 -18.44 -17.71
CA ARG A 228 3.43 -19.02 -18.37
C ARG A 228 4.60 -19.18 -17.40
N LEU A 229 4.92 -18.17 -16.60
CA LEU A 229 5.96 -18.25 -15.56
C LEU A 229 5.63 -19.29 -14.48
N ASN A 230 4.36 -19.46 -14.13
CA ASN A 230 3.90 -20.51 -13.21
C ASN A 230 4.11 -21.92 -13.79
N ILE A 231 3.99 -22.10 -15.11
CA ILE A 231 4.26 -23.38 -15.78
C ILE A 231 5.77 -23.61 -15.89
N ALA A 232 6.55 -22.61 -16.31
CA ALA A 232 8.00 -22.69 -16.42
C ALA A 232 8.68 -23.06 -15.08
N LEU A 233 8.18 -22.54 -13.95
CA LEU A 233 8.69 -22.96 -12.63
C LEU A 233 8.31 -24.41 -12.29
N ARG A 234 7.15 -24.91 -12.74
CA ARG A 234 6.73 -26.31 -12.46
C ARG A 234 7.55 -27.34 -13.24
N VAL A 235 7.98 -26.99 -14.46
CA VAL A 235 8.80 -27.84 -15.33
C VAL A 235 10.30 -27.73 -15.00
N GLY A 236 10.72 -26.59 -14.42
CA GLY A 236 12.10 -26.36 -13.99
C GLY A 236 12.91 -25.42 -14.90
N ASP A 237 12.29 -24.92 -15.97
CA ASP A 237 12.89 -24.08 -17.01
C ASP A 237 13.30 -22.68 -16.52
N CYS A 238 12.73 -22.21 -15.40
CA CYS A 238 13.09 -20.93 -14.80
C CYS A 238 13.63 -21.08 -13.37
N ALA A 239 14.58 -20.21 -13.00
CA ALA A 239 15.14 -20.16 -11.66
C ALA A 239 14.20 -19.43 -10.69
N ILE A 240 14.10 -19.92 -9.45
CA ILE A 240 13.20 -19.42 -8.40
C ILE A 240 13.27 -17.89 -8.22
N ASP A 241 14.47 -17.30 -8.18
CA ASP A 241 14.63 -15.85 -7.99
C ASP A 241 14.10 -15.04 -9.19
N SER A 242 14.27 -15.58 -10.39
CA SER A 242 13.77 -14.99 -11.63
C SER A 242 12.25 -15.06 -11.69
N PHE A 243 11.66 -16.21 -11.31
CA PHE A 243 10.22 -16.38 -11.15
C PHE A 243 9.63 -15.35 -10.17
N PHE A 244 10.16 -15.25 -8.95
CA PHE A 244 9.60 -14.32 -7.96
C PHE A 244 9.81 -12.85 -8.33
N SER A 245 10.94 -12.47 -8.96
CA SER A 245 11.11 -11.10 -9.44
C SER A 245 10.09 -10.76 -10.52
N GLN A 246 10.08 -11.52 -11.62
CA GLN A 246 9.21 -11.23 -12.77
C GLN A 246 7.73 -11.32 -12.40
N THR A 247 7.32 -12.34 -11.63
CA THR A 247 5.92 -12.51 -11.24
C THR A 247 5.45 -11.44 -10.26
N ASN A 248 6.32 -10.95 -9.36
CA ASN A 248 5.97 -9.81 -8.50
C ASN A 248 5.81 -8.51 -9.31
N ASP A 249 6.68 -8.25 -10.28
CA ASP A 249 6.60 -7.05 -11.12
C ASP A 249 5.37 -7.08 -12.04
N LEU A 250 5.08 -8.23 -12.66
CA LEU A 250 3.84 -8.46 -13.42
C LEU A 250 2.58 -8.31 -12.55
N ARG A 251 2.58 -8.83 -11.32
CA ARG A 251 1.47 -8.65 -10.37
C ARG A 251 1.26 -7.18 -10.03
N ARG A 252 2.31 -6.37 -9.83
CA ARG A 252 2.18 -4.91 -9.60
C ARG A 252 1.49 -4.21 -10.78
N SER A 253 1.87 -4.55 -12.00
CA SER A 253 1.24 -4.01 -13.22
C SER A 253 -0.22 -4.45 -13.33
N ARG A 254 -0.53 -5.73 -13.04
CA ARG A 254 -1.90 -6.24 -12.96
C ARG A 254 -2.76 -5.45 -11.96
N GLU A 255 -2.28 -5.23 -10.74
CA GLU A 255 -3.04 -4.49 -9.72
C GLU A 255 -3.31 -3.02 -10.12
N ALA A 256 -2.34 -2.36 -10.75
CA ALA A 256 -2.48 -0.99 -11.25
C ALA A 256 -3.51 -0.91 -12.40
N LEU A 257 -3.41 -1.82 -13.37
CA LEU A 257 -4.33 -1.90 -14.52
C LEU A 257 -5.73 -2.35 -14.11
N GLU A 258 -5.89 -3.21 -13.10
CA GLU A 258 -7.20 -3.63 -12.58
C GLU A 258 -7.94 -2.49 -11.88
N ARG A 259 -7.22 -1.69 -11.07
CA ARG A 259 -7.79 -0.47 -10.47
C ARG A 259 -8.21 0.52 -11.56
N HIS A 260 -7.37 0.69 -12.58
CA HIS A 260 -7.65 1.57 -13.71
C HIS A 260 -8.84 1.08 -14.55
N ASN A 261 -8.90 -0.20 -14.91
CA ASN A 261 -10.02 -0.86 -15.62
C ASN A 261 -11.34 -0.72 -14.85
N HIS A 262 -11.33 -0.93 -13.53
CA HIS A 262 -12.52 -0.70 -12.71
C HIS A 262 -12.94 0.78 -12.75
N ASN A 263 -12.02 1.72 -12.59
CA ASN A 263 -12.31 3.15 -12.67
C ASN A 263 -12.85 3.55 -14.05
N LEU A 264 -12.23 3.14 -15.15
CA LEU A 264 -12.69 3.43 -16.52
C LEU A 264 -14.12 2.95 -16.75
N LEU A 265 -14.45 1.73 -16.33
CA LEU A 265 -15.81 1.20 -16.42
C LEU A 265 -16.78 1.98 -15.53
N ALA A 266 -16.40 2.27 -14.29
CA ALA A 266 -17.22 3.03 -13.35
C ALA A 266 -17.51 4.45 -13.85
N TRP A 267 -16.49 5.17 -14.33
CA TRP A 267 -16.60 6.52 -14.89
C TRP A 267 -17.55 6.57 -16.09
N ARG A 268 -17.64 5.51 -16.91
CA ARG A 268 -18.66 5.39 -17.98
C ARG A 268 -20.10 5.19 -17.47
N GLU A 269 -20.29 4.87 -16.19
CA GLU A 269 -21.59 4.64 -15.55
C GLU A 269 -22.00 5.78 -14.57
N VAL A 270 -21.07 6.68 -14.23
CA VAL A 270 -21.35 7.86 -13.38
C VAL A 270 -22.28 8.84 -14.10
N ASN A 271 -23.42 9.15 -13.46
CA ASN A 271 -24.40 10.13 -13.92
C ASN A 271 -24.72 11.21 -12.86
N ASP A 272 -23.88 11.33 -11.82
CA ASP A 272 -24.10 12.18 -10.64
C ASP A 272 -22.79 12.92 -10.27
N PRO A 273 -22.81 14.26 -10.04
CA PRO A 273 -21.65 15.02 -9.58
C PRO A 273 -21.10 14.52 -8.24
N TYR A 274 -21.96 14.15 -7.27
CA TYR A 274 -21.50 13.71 -5.95
C TYR A 274 -20.66 12.44 -6.08
N MET A 275 -21.08 11.45 -6.89
CA MET A 275 -20.32 10.25 -7.24
C MET A 275 -19.05 10.54 -8.07
N ALA A 276 -19.08 11.51 -9.00
CA ALA A 276 -17.91 11.90 -9.82
C ALA A 276 -16.74 12.44 -8.99
N GLY A 277 -17.04 13.11 -7.88
CA GLY A 277 -16.04 13.65 -6.95
C GLY A 277 -16.53 14.80 -6.07
N GLY A 278 -17.84 15.06 -6.00
CA GLY A 278 -18.42 16.27 -5.43
C GLY A 278 -18.76 17.30 -6.52
N VAL A 279 -19.61 18.27 -6.21
CA VAL A 279 -19.93 19.38 -7.12
C VAL A 279 -18.67 20.22 -7.36
N ALA A 280 -18.44 20.63 -8.61
CA ALA A 280 -17.44 21.63 -8.95
C ALA A 280 -18.11 23.00 -9.09
N ASP A 281 -17.60 24.00 -8.39
CA ASP A 281 -18.03 25.40 -8.53
C ASP A 281 -17.46 25.97 -9.85
N VAL A 282 -18.33 26.15 -10.84
CA VAL A 282 -17.97 26.57 -12.20
C VAL A 282 -19.06 27.50 -12.79
N ALA A 283 -18.64 28.56 -13.48
CA ALA A 283 -19.55 29.47 -14.18
C ALA A 283 -19.71 29.03 -15.64
N LEU A 284 -20.94 29.01 -16.17
CA LEU A 284 -21.19 28.53 -17.55
C LEU A 284 -20.45 29.38 -18.62
N GLU A 285 -20.16 30.66 -18.32
CA GLU A 285 -19.33 31.55 -19.13
C GLU A 285 -17.87 31.11 -19.30
N SER A 286 -17.32 30.29 -18.39
CA SER A 286 -15.96 29.76 -18.50
C SER A 286 -15.89 28.41 -19.23
N PHE A 287 -17.01 27.91 -19.75
CA PHE A 287 -17.02 26.68 -20.54
C PHE A 287 -16.55 26.94 -21.97
N ASP A 288 -15.45 26.27 -22.34
CA ASP A 288 -14.87 26.23 -23.68
C ASP A 288 -14.80 24.75 -24.13
N GLU A 289 -15.42 24.42 -25.27
CA GLU A 289 -15.49 23.06 -25.79
C GLU A 289 -14.14 22.58 -26.38
N ASP A 290 -13.29 23.48 -26.86
CA ASP A 290 -12.02 23.16 -27.50
C ASP A 290 -10.87 23.14 -26.49
N ALA A 291 -10.94 23.97 -25.44
CA ALA A 291 -10.01 23.93 -24.30
C ALA A 291 -10.32 22.81 -23.27
N PHE A 292 -11.42 22.06 -23.43
CA PHE A 292 -11.81 21.01 -22.48
C PHE A 292 -10.88 19.78 -22.55
N ASP A 293 -9.91 19.72 -21.64
CA ASP A 293 -8.79 18.79 -21.63
C ASP A 293 -9.17 17.36 -21.17
N VAL A 294 -9.46 16.48 -22.13
CA VAL A 294 -9.79 15.07 -21.88
C VAL A 294 -8.51 14.22 -21.65
N LYS A 295 -7.83 14.44 -20.53
CA LYS A 295 -6.70 13.60 -20.08
C LYS A 295 -7.16 12.53 -19.10
N ILE A 296 -7.11 11.27 -19.55
CA ILE A 296 -7.33 10.10 -18.70
C ILE A 296 -6.09 9.88 -17.81
N PRO A 297 -6.23 9.59 -16.50
CA PRO A 297 -5.07 9.45 -15.61
C PRO A 297 -4.33 8.12 -15.85
N THR A 298 -3.02 8.17 -16.06
CA THR A 298 -2.16 6.99 -16.23
C THR A 298 -2.27 6.01 -15.04
N PRO A 299 -2.27 4.68 -15.24
CA PRO A 299 -2.26 3.70 -14.15
C PRO A 299 -1.11 3.94 -13.15
N LEU A 300 -1.44 4.08 -11.87
CA LEU A 300 -0.46 4.27 -10.80
C LEU A 300 0.09 2.92 -10.33
N LEU A 301 1.37 2.66 -10.62
CA LEU A 301 2.08 1.47 -10.17
C LEU A 301 2.27 1.46 -8.65
N ALA A 302 1.98 0.31 -8.02
CA ALA A 302 2.14 0.13 -6.58
C ALA A 302 3.63 0.08 -6.17
N ASP A 303 3.99 0.92 -5.19
CA ASP A 303 5.33 1.14 -4.64
C ASP A 303 6.24 -0.11 -4.66
N ALA A 304 7.28 -0.06 -5.49
CA ALA A 304 8.28 -1.11 -5.67
C ALA A 304 9.01 -1.49 -4.37
N GLU A 305 9.11 -0.58 -3.39
CA GLU A 305 9.71 -0.86 -2.08
C GLU A 305 8.89 -1.87 -1.25
N LYS A 306 7.59 -2.01 -1.54
CA LYS A 306 6.58 -2.60 -0.65
C LYS A 306 5.88 -3.82 -1.27
N PRO A 307 5.73 -4.95 -0.55
CA PRO A 307 4.95 -6.09 -1.03
C PRO A 307 3.45 -5.77 -1.08
N LEU A 308 2.75 -6.24 -2.13
CA LEU A 308 1.33 -5.93 -2.40
C LEU A 308 0.40 -6.19 -1.21
N PHE A 309 0.61 -7.28 -0.46
CA PHE A 309 -0.22 -7.60 0.71
C PHE A 309 -0.11 -6.58 1.85
N VAL A 310 1.05 -5.91 1.98
CA VAL A 310 1.25 -4.83 2.96
C VAL A 310 0.59 -3.54 2.46
N SER A 311 0.69 -3.25 1.16
CA SER A 311 0.01 -2.11 0.55
C SER A 311 -1.52 -2.19 0.71
N TYR A 312 -2.13 -3.34 0.40
CA TYR A 312 -3.57 -3.54 0.63
C TYR A 312 -3.94 -3.65 2.12
N GLY A 313 -3.05 -4.18 2.97
CA GLY A 313 -3.27 -4.18 4.43
C GLY A 313 -3.37 -2.76 5.01
N ASP A 314 -2.54 -1.83 4.52
CA ASP A 314 -2.64 -0.42 4.88
C ASP A 314 -3.91 0.23 4.31
N GLU A 315 -4.19 0.03 3.02
CA GLU A 315 -5.38 0.58 2.35
C GLU A 315 -6.68 0.13 3.05
N LEU A 316 -6.76 -1.15 3.44
CA LEU A 316 -7.89 -1.71 4.20
C LEU A 316 -8.04 -1.07 5.59
N ARG A 317 -6.95 -0.83 6.33
CA ARG A 317 -7.00 -0.10 7.61
C ARG A 317 -7.53 1.32 7.43
N ASP A 318 -7.07 2.04 6.41
CA ASP A 318 -7.49 3.41 6.16
C ASP A 318 -8.93 3.54 5.66
N MET A 319 -9.40 2.59 4.83
CA MET A 319 -10.81 2.55 4.44
C MET A 319 -11.75 2.16 5.59
N LEU A 320 -11.32 1.27 6.50
CA LEU A 320 -12.07 0.94 7.71
C LEU A 320 -12.15 2.15 8.67
N ARG A 321 -11.06 2.92 8.82
CA ARG A 321 -11.05 4.21 9.53
C ARG A 321 -12.02 5.19 8.88
N MET A 322 -11.88 5.42 7.57
CA MET A 322 -12.69 6.36 6.79
C MET A 322 -14.19 6.02 6.84
N ARG A 323 -14.55 4.74 6.74
CA ARG A 323 -15.93 4.27 6.89
C ARG A 323 -16.54 4.76 8.21
N SER A 324 -15.85 4.54 9.33
CA SER A 324 -16.31 4.96 10.67
C SER A 324 -16.41 6.48 10.86
N ALA A 325 -15.75 7.28 10.01
CA ALA A 325 -15.85 8.73 10.02
C ALA A 325 -17.05 9.20 9.16
N LEU A 326 -17.25 8.59 7.99
CA LEU A 326 -18.35 8.90 7.09
C LEU A 326 -19.71 8.43 7.64
N GLU A 327 -19.77 7.27 8.31
CA GLU A 327 -20.98 6.81 9.01
C GLU A 327 -21.38 7.78 10.15
N ARG A 328 -20.41 8.40 10.82
CA ARG A 328 -20.67 9.47 11.82
C ARG A 328 -21.11 10.77 11.16
N ARG A 329 -20.38 11.27 10.15
CA ARG A 329 -20.72 12.51 9.44
C ARG A 329 -22.11 12.46 8.79
N LYS A 330 -22.53 11.28 8.31
CA LYS A 330 -23.92 11.07 7.83
C LYS A 330 -24.95 11.17 8.97
N ALA A 331 -24.69 10.57 10.14
CA ALA A 331 -25.58 10.67 11.29
C ALA A 331 -25.63 12.09 11.87
N GLU A 332 -24.51 12.83 11.83
CA GLU A 332 -24.44 14.24 12.18
C GLU A 332 -25.29 15.10 11.23
N TRP A 333 -25.20 14.89 9.91
CA TRP A 333 -26.07 15.57 8.94
C TRP A 333 -27.56 15.23 9.11
N ALA A 334 -27.91 13.96 9.37
CA ALA A 334 -29.28 13.58 9.64
C ALA A 334 -29.85 14.33 10.87
N ARG A 335 -29.07 14.41 11.95
CA ARG A 335 -29.45 15.17 13.16
C ARG A 335 -29.57 16.68 12.90
N ILE A 336 -28.73 17.24 12.03
CA ILE A 336 -28.84 18.66 11.59
C ILE A 336 -30.10 18.89 10.74
N GLY A 337 -30.62 17.86 10.05
CA GLY A 337 -31.92 17.91 9.38
C GLY A 337 -33.12 17.80 10.33
N GLU A 338 -32.94 17.17 11.50
CA GLU A 338 -33.93 17.12 12.59
C GLU A 338 -33.92 18.43 13.42
N GLU A 339 -32.76 19.11 13.51
CA GLU A 339 -32.58 20.40 14.19
C GLU A 339 -33.09 21.57 13.33
N GLN A 340 -34.23 22.16 13.70
CA GLN A 340 -34.78 23.33 13.01
C GLN A 340 -33.80 24.52 13.02
N GLY A 341 -33.51 25.07 11.84
CA GLY A 341 -32.69 26.28 11.68
C GLY A 341 -31.72 26.26 10.50
N PHE A 342 -31.40 25.08 9.95
CA PHE A 342 -30.58 24.96 8.74
C PHE A 342 -31.41 24.96 7.45
N PRO A 343 -30.89 25.50 6.32
CA PRO A 343 -31.55 25.39 5.02
C PRO A 343 -31.60 23.93 4.55
N GLU A 344 -32.80 23.45 4.23
CA GLU A 344 -33.03 22.06 3.78
C GLU A 344 -32.14 21.65 2.59
N SER A 345 -31.92 22.57 1.65
CA SER A 345 -31.02 22.35 0.51
C SER A 345 -29.58 22.04 0.91
N ALA A 346 -29.05 22.72 1.94
CA ALA A 346 -27.69 22.50 2.44
C ALA A 346 -27.56 21.19 3.22
N VAL A 347 -28.61 20.77 3.94
CA VAL A 347 -28.68 19.46 4.59
C VAL A 347 -28.71 18.35 3.54
N ASN A 348 -29.55 18.49 2.51
CA ASN A 348 -29.66 17.53 1.40
C ASN A 348 -28.35 17.42 0.60
N GLU A 349 -27.66 18.53 0.33
CA GLU A 349 -26.31 18.55 -0.27
C GLU A 349 -25.28 17.84 0.62
N GLY A 350 -25.25 18.12 1.92
CA GLY A 350 -24.36 17.48 2.89
C GLY A 350 -24.59 15.96 3.04
N LEU A 351 -25.85 15.52 2.99
CA LEU A 351 -26.23 14.11 2.94
C LEU A 351 -25.76 13.48 1.63
N ALA A 352 -26.03 14.07 0.47
CA ALA A 352 -25.61 13.54 -0.83
C ALA A 352 -24.08 13.41 -0.95
N GLU A 353 -23.31 14.42 -0.52
CA GLU A 353 -21.85 14.38 -0.51
C GLU A 353 -21.31 13.24 0.37
N THR A 354 -21.88 13.07 1.57
CA THR A 354 -21.43 12.04 2.52
C THR A 354 -21.89 10.63 2.15
N GLU A 355 -23.06 10.47 1.54
CA GLU A 355 -23.50 9.20 0.97
C GLU A 355 -22.65 8.76 -0.21
N ALA A 356 -22.35 9.67 -1.16
CA ALA A 356 -21.46 9.36 -2.29
C ALA A 356 -20.03 9.04 -1.82
N ALA A 357 -19.51 9.76 -0.83
CA ALA A 357 -18.22 9.46 -0.22
C ALA A 357 -18.21 8.08 0.48
N LEU A 358 -19.27 7.74 1.22
CA LEU A 358 -19.42 6.43 1.87
C LEU A 358 -19.55 5.30 0.84
N ALA A 359 -20.31 5.52 -0.24
CA ALA A 359 -20.48 4.59 -1.34
C ALA A 359 -19.14 4.32 -2.07
N ARG A 360 -18.36 5.36 -2.40
CA ARG A 360 -17.00 5.22 -2.93
C ARG A 360 -16.08 4.47 -1.97
N ASN A 361 -16.09 4.79 -0.68
CA ASN A 361 -15.26 4.09 0.30
C ASN A 361 -15.62 2.60 0.41
N MET A 362 -16.93 2.27 0.42
CA MET A 362 -17.40 0.88 0.40
C MET A 362 -17.06 0.16 -0.92
N ALA A 363 -17.03 0.86 -2.05
CA ALA A 363 -16.57 0.31 -3.33
C ALA A 363 -15.06 0.01 -3.32
N ARG A 364 -14.23 0.93 -2.80
CA ARG A 364 -12.80 0.72 -2.58
C ARG A 364 -12.55 -0.48 -1.65
N MET A 365 -13.30 -0.61 -0.55
CA MET A 365 -13.20 -1.76 0.35
C MET A 365 -13.50 -3.07 -0.38
N ARG A 366 -14.59 -3.14 -1.16
CA ARG A 366 -14.95 -4.33 -1.96
C ARG A 366 -13.86 -4.67 -2.99
N PHE A 367 -13.32 -3.67 -3.68
CA PHE A 367 -12.22 -3.86 -4.62
C PHE A 367 -10.97 -4.42 -3.92
N CYS A 368 -10.50 -3.77 -2.85
CA CYS A 368 -9.33 -4.21 -2.08
C CYS A 368 -9.48 -5.63 -1.51
N LEU A 369 -10.65 -5.98 -0.98
CA LEU A 369 -10.94 -7.34 -0.52
C LEU A 369 -10.88 -8.36 -1.67
N ALA A 370 -11.45 -8.05 -2.83
CA ALA A 370 -11.33 -8.92 -4.01
C ALA A 370 -9.87 -9.05 -4.52
N ARG A 371 -9.06 -7.99 -4.41
CA ARG A 371 -7.61 -8.07 -4.72
C ARG A 371 -6.83 -8.87 -3.68
N MET A 372 -7.21 -8.79 -2.41
CA MET A 372 -6.68 -9.69 -1.36
C MET A 372 -7.07 -11.16 -1.61
N GLU A 373 -8.29 -11.45 -2.07
CA GLU A 373 -8.69 -12.80 -2.51
C GLU A 373 -7.83 -13.27 -3.68
N GLN A 374 -7.56 -12.42 -4.68
CA GLN A 374 -6.62 -12.74 -5.75
C GLN A 374 -5.19 -12.98 -5.24
N LEU A 375 -4.70 -12.24 -4.24
CA LEU A 375 -3.41 -12.52 -3.60
C LEU A 375 -3.38 -13.88 -2.87
N VAL A 376 -4.52 -14.38 -2.37
CA VAL A 376 -4.61 -15.75 -1.84
C VAL A 376 -4.51 -16.78 -2.97
N VAL A 377 -5.19 -16.56 -4.11
CA VAL A 377 -5.08 -17.42 -5.30
C VAL A 377 -3.66 -17.44 -5.86
N ASP A 378 -3.00 -16.28 -5.92
CA ASP A 378 -1.59 -16.13 -6.28
C ASP A 378 -0.68 -16.97 -5.36
N CYS A 379 -0.84 -16.86 -4.03
CA CYS A 379 -0.09 -17.68 -3.07
C CYS A 379 -0.35 -19.18 -3.23
N ASP A 380 -1.61 -19.57 -3.49
CA ASP A 380 -2.00 -20.97 -3.69
C ASP A 380 -1.49 -21.53 -5.03
N ASN A 381 -1.15 -20.68 -6.01
CA ASN A 381 -0.48 -21.05 -7.25
C ASN A 381 1.05 -21.13 -7.09
N ASP A 382 1.65 -20.16 -6.37
CA ASP A 382 3.09 -20.16 -6.05
C ASP A 382 3.48 -21.40 -5.23
N LEU A 383 2.66 -21.80 -4.25
CA LEU A 383 2.89 -23.01 -3.46
C LEU A 383 2.80 -24.29 -4.29
N LYS A 384 1.91 -24.36 -5.29
CA LYS A 384 1.86 -25.48 -6.26
C LYS A 384 3.09 -25.50 -7.16
N ALA A 385 3.57 -24.32 -7.59
CA ALA A 385 4.75 -24.21 -8.43
C ALA A 385 6.03 -24.61 -7.67
N LEU A 386 6.20 -24.13 -6.43
CA LEU A 386 7.28 -24.55 -5.54
C LEU A 386 7.22 -26.06 -5.26
N GLY A 387 6.04 -26.63 -4.97
CA GLY A 387 5.89 -28.06 -4.72
C GLY A 387 6.25 -28.95 -5.91
N ALA A 388 5.96 -28.51 -7.14
CA ALA A 388 6.39 -29.20 -8.36
C ALA A 388 7.91 -29.10 -8.56
N TYR A 389 8.47 -27.89 -8.50
CA TYR A 389 9.92 -27.64 -8.64
C TYR A 389 10.75 -28.42 -7.60
N LYS A 390 10.22 -28.55 -6.37
CA LYS A 390 10.81 -29.34 -5.28
C LYS A 390 10.91 -30.82 -5.62
N SER A 391 9.89 -31.37 -6.27
CA SER A 391 9.86 -32.76 -6.73
C SER A 391 10.84 -33.00 -7.88
N ASP A 392 10.89 -32.10 -8.86
CA ASP A 392 11.87 -32.14 -9.95
C ASP A 392 13.33 -31.97 -9.43
N VAL A 393 13.59 -31.08 -8.47
CA VAL A 393 14.92 -30.95 -7.84
C VAL A 393 15.33 -32.24 -7.12
N VAL A 394 14.39 -32.97 -6.52
CA VAL A 394 14.66 -34.31 -5.97
C VAL A 394 14.96 -35.30 -7.10
N GLU A 395 14.13 -35.36 -8.14
CA GLU A 395 14.29 -36.28 -9.27
C GLU A 395 15.61 -36.06 -10.04
N ARG A 396 16.00 -34.81 -10.30
CA ARG A 396 17.29 -34.46 -10.92
C ARG A 396 18.47 -34.84 -10.04
N ALA A 397 18.36 -34.70 -8.72
CA ALA A 397 19.40 -35.16 -7.81
C ALA A 397 19.51 -36.69 -7.75
N ASP A 398 18.37 -37.40 -7.73
CA ASP A 398 18.35 -38.88 -7.70
C ASP A 398 18.78 -39.49 -9.05
N LYS A 399 18.62 -38.77 -10.17
CA LYS A 399 19.25 -39.04 -11.47
C LYS A 399 20.75 -38.69 -11.54
N GLY A 400 21.35 -38.19 -10.45
CA GLY A 400 22.77 -37.79 -10.39
C GLY A 400 23.13 -36.52 -11.16
N GLN A 401 22.13 -35.73 -11.60
CA GLN A 401 22.34 -34.50 -12.38
C GLN A 401 22.66 -33.28 -11.49
N MET A 402 22.62 -33.43 -10.17
CA MET A 402 22.84 -32.36 -9.18
C MET A 402 23.78 -32.84 -8.07
N ARG A 403 24.62 -31.94 -7.55
CA ARG A 403 25.49 -32.22 -6.38
C ARG A 403 24.71 -32.15 -5.07
N ASP A 404 25.00 -33.02 -4.10
CA ASP A 404 24.31 -33.06 -2.79
C ASP A 404 24.40 -31.76 -1.98
N SER A 405 25.44 -30.95 -2.18
CA SER A 405 25.53 -29.60 -1.59
C SER A 405 24.46 -28.67 -2.17
N ALA A 406 24.38 -28.59 -3.50
CA ALA A 406 23.40 -27.79 -4.23
C ALA A 406 21.96 -28.29 -4.02
N ARG A 407 21.76 -29.61 -3.92
CA ARG A 407 20.47 -30.25 -3.57
C ARG A 407 19.96 -29.70 -2.23
N ARG A 408 20.79 -29.75 -1.19
CA ARG A 408 20.42 -29.24 0.15
C ARG A 408 20.18 -27.74 0.14
N GLU A 409 21.07 -26.95 -0.45
CA GLU A 409 20.92 -25.50 -0.53
C GLU A 409 19.62 -25.09 -1.24
N THR A 410 19.28 -25.76 -2.34
CA THR A 410 18.06 -25.48 -3.12
C THR A 410 16.81 -25.91 -2.38
N LEU A 411 16.81 -27.08 -1.74
CA LEU A 411 15.68 -27.55 -0.92
C LEU A 411 15.45 -26.68 0.33
N GLU A 412 16.51 -26.24 1.00
CA GLU A 412 16.40 -25.26 2.10
C GLU A 412 15.84 -23.92 1.62
N LYS A 413 16.26 -23.45 0.45
CA LYS A 413 15.76 -22.21 -0.15
C LYS A 413 14.27 -22.32 -0.51
N ILE A 414 13.85 -23.44 -1.10
CA ILE A 414 12.44 -23.74 -1.38
C ILE A 414 11.64 -23.74 -0.08
N GLN A 415 12.07 -24.46 0.97
CA GLN A 415 11.35 -24.53 2.23
C GLN A 415 11.14 -23.15 2.87
N ARG A 416 12.18 -22.31 2.89
CA ARG A 416 12.09 -20.94 3.45
C ARG A 416 11.05 -20.09 2.68
N LEU A 417 10.93 -20.28 1.37
CA LEU A 417 9.95 -19.60 0.52
C LEU A 417 8.55 -20.18 0.67
N GLU A 418 8.39 -21.51 0.76
CA GLU A 418 7.12 -22.16 1.09
C GLU A 418 6.56 -21.62 2.42
N GLU A 419 7.39 -21.55 3.46
CA GLU A 419 6.99 -21.00 4.76
C GLU A 419 6.60 -19.51 4.67
N ASP A 420 7.34 -18.68 3.93
CA ASP A 420 7.06 -17.24 3.84
C ASP A 420 5.82 -16.93 2.99
N VAL A 421 5.56 -17.70 1.93
CA VAL A 421 4.29 -17.63 1.17
C VAL A 421 3.12 -18.15 2.02
N ILE A 422 3.31 -19.22 2.81
CA ILE A 422 2.30 -19.67 3.79
C ILE A 422 2.00 -18.58 4.83
N ARG A 423 3.04 -17.89 5.34
CA ARG A 423 2.90 -16.76 6.28
C ARG A 423 2.15 -15.58 5.64
N MET A 424 2.51 -15.19 4.41
CA MET A 424 1.80 -14.14 3.65
C MET A 424 0.33 -14.50 3.43
N ARG A 425 0.04 -15.72 2.94
CA ARG A 425 -1.32 -16.22 2.72
C ARG A 425 -2.17 -16.23 4.00
N ALA A 426 -1.57 -16.55 5.15
CA ALA A 426 -2.25 -16.51 6.45
C ALA A 426 -2.60 -15.07 6.87
N LEU A 427 -1.66 -14.13 6.73
CA LEU A 427 -1.90 -12.70 7.03
C LEU A 427 -3.01 -12.11 6.15
N VAL A 428 -3.02 -12.42 4.85
CA VAL A 428 -4.09 -11.97 3.94
C VAL A 428 -5.44 -12.59 4.30
N ARG A 429 -5.50 -13.90 4.60
CA ARG A 429 -6.74 -14.56 5.03
C ARG A 429 -7.27 -14.01 6.36
N GLN A 430 -6.40 -13.58 7.28
CA GLN A 430 -6.83 -12.86 8.49
C GLN A 430 -7.38 -11.47 8.14
N ALA A 431 -6.68 -10.69 7.31
CA ALA A 431 -7.12 -9.36 6.87
C ALA A 431 -8.50 -9.39 6.18
N LEU A 432 -8.77 -10.40 5.34
CA LEU A 432 -10.08 -10.62 4.71
C LEU A 432 -11.25 -10.81 5.71
N THR A 433 -10.96 -11.16 6.96
CA THR A 433 -11.96 -11.33 8.03
C THR A 433 -12.08 -10.13 8.99
N ALA A 434 -11.25 -9.10 8.81
CA ALA A 434 -11.19 -7.95 9.70
C ALA A 434 -12.40 -7.01 9.51
N ASN A 435 -13.05 -6.66 10.62
CA ASN A 435 -14.19 -5.73 10.66
C ASN A 435 -13.81 -4.36 11.25
N SER A 436 -12.61 -4.24 11.83
CA SER A 436 -12.06 -2.99 12.37
C SER A 436 -10.57 -2.81 11.96
N PRO A 437 -10.03 -1.58 11.96
CA PRO A 437 -8.63 -1.35 11.59
C PRO A 437 -7.61 -2.07 12.48
N VAL A 438 -8.00 -2.48 13.70
CA VAL A 438 -7.12 -3.17 14.66
C VAL A 438 -7.08 -4.69 14.41
N GLU A 439 -8.05 -5.24 13.68
CA GLU A 439 -8.09 -6.66 13.31
C GLU A 439 -7.21 -6.99 12.09
N VAL A 440 -6.85 -5.98 11.28
CA VAL A 440 -5.97 -6.15 10.11
C VAL A 440 -4.52 -6.32 10.57
N PRO A 441 -3.89 -7.49 10.36
CA PRO A 441 -2.57 -7.78 10.92
C PRO A 441 -1.46 -6.95 10.25
N GLU A 442 -0.43 -6.63 11.02
CA GLU A 442 0.79 -6.00 10.51
C GLU A 442 1.83 -7.07 10.14
N ALA A 443 2.52 -6.85 9.02
CA ALA A 443 3.57 -7.75 8.54
C ALA A 443 4.87 -7.52 9.31
N THR A 444 5.54 -8.59 9.74
CA THR A 444 6.83 -8.42 10.41
C THR A 444 7.89 -7.92 9.43
N ASP A 445 8.67 -6.96 9.91
CA ASP A 445 9.75 -6.29 9.19
C ASP A 445 10.75 -7.28 8.54
N THR A 446 10.95 -8.45 9.17
CA THR A 446 11.80 -9.53 8.65
C THR A 446 11.14 -10.35 7.54
N LEU A 447 9.82 -10.56 7.58
CA LEU A 447 9.06 -11.22 6.50
C LEU A 447 9.02 -10.32 5.25
N VAL A 448 8.75 -9.02 5.44
CA VAL A 448 8.76 -8.02 4.35
C VAL A 448 10.13 -8.00 3.65
N LYS A 449 11.23 -7.99 4.41
CA LYS A 449 12.60 -8.01 3.87
C LYS A 449 13.00 -9.30 3.15
N ARG A 450 12.35 -10.44 3.44
CA ARG A 450 12.57 -11.70 2.72
C ARG A 450 11.71 -11.80 1.46
N LEU A 451 10.41 -11.50 1.55
CA LEU A 451 9.46 -11.55 0.42
C LEU A 451 9.73 -10.49 -0.66
N ARG A 452 10.37 -9.37 -0.31
CA ARG A 452 10.88 -8.39 -1.29
C ARG A 452 11.99 -8.98 -2.19
N GLY A 453 12.62 -10.09 -1.77
CA GLY A 453 13.73 -10.72 -2.47
C GLY A 453 14.98 -9.84 -2.52
N THR A 454 16.04 -10.34 -3.16
CA THR A 454 17.16 -9.50 -3.59
C THR A 454 16.79 -8.78 -4.87
N VAL A 455 15.95 -7.73 -4.77
CA VAL A 455 15.73 -6.75 -5.86
C VAL A 455 17.09 -6.38 -6.44
N GLY A 456 17.23 -6.54 -7.76
CA GLY A 456 18.52 -6.69 -8.41
C GLY A 456 19.50 -5.57 -8.06
N LYS A 457 20.61 -5.91 -7.38
CA LYS A 457 21.71 -4.99 -7.05
C LYS A 457 22.59 -4.64 -8.27
N ASN A 458 21.94 -4.49 -9.43
CA ASN A 458 22.53 -3.99 -10.66
C ASN A 458 22.49 -2.46 -10.71
N MET A 459 21.75 -1.82 -9.80
CA MET A 459 22.09 -0.46 -9.38
C MET A 459 23.47 -0.52 -8.72
N LEU A 460 24.49 -0.03 -9.44
CA LEU A 460 25.88 -0.02 -8.99
C LEU A 460 25.92 0.58 -7.57
N ALA A 461 26.34 -0.23 -6.58
CA ALA A 461 26.25 0.18 -5.18
C ALA A 461 26.96 1.53 -4.98
N VAL A 462 26.36 2.44 -4.19
CA VAL A 462 26.92 3.79 -3.98
C VAL A 462 28.38 3.70 -3.50
N ASP A 463 28.69 2.76 -2.62
CA ASP A 463 30.04 2.36 -2.20
C ASP A 463 30.99 2.14 -3.39
N THR A 464 30.56 1.36 -4.38
CA THR A 464 31.35 0.99 -5.57
C THR A 464 31.55 2.19 -6.49
N LEU A 465 30.56 3.09 -6.63
CA LEU A 465 30.73 4.36 -7.34
C LEU A 465 31.72 5.28 -6.62
N LEU A 466 31.64 5.37 -5.29
CA LEU A 466 32.58 6.14 -4.45
C LEU A 466 34.01 5.62 -4.58
N PHE A 467 34.22 4.30 -4.56
CA PHE A 467 35.55 3.71 -4.75
C PHE A 467 36.08 3.88 -6.19
N ALA A 468 35.22 3.84 -7.21
CA ALA A 468 35.62 4.14 -8.59
C ALA A 468 36.06 5.61 -8.75
N MET A 469 35.27 6.56 -8.23
CA MET A 469 35.64 7.98 -8.21
C MET A 469 36.93 8.24 -7.43
N ALA A 470 37.10 7.56 -6.29
CA ALA A 470 38.33 7.64 -5.51
C ALA A 470 39.55 7.11 -6.27
N ALA A 471 39.42 6.00 -7.01
CA ALA A 471 40.48 5.44 -7.83
C ALA A 471 40.93 6.43 -8.92
N VAL A 472 39.98 7.04 -9.65
CA VAL A 472 40.29 8.06 -10.67
C VAL A 472 41.05 9.25 -10.05
N LEU A 473 40.57 9.79 -8.94
CA LEU A 473 41.19 10.95 -8.29
C LEU A 473 42.58 10.65 -7.69
N PHE A 474 42.75 9.49 -7.03
CA PHE A 474 44.05 9.08 -6.51
C PHE A 474 45.06 8.80 -7.63
N ILE A 475 44.69 8.05 -8.66
CA ILE A 475 45.60 7.69 -9.76
C ILE A 475 46.00 8.95 -10.53
N ALA A 476 45.06 9.87 -10.82
CA ALA A 476 45.37 11.15 -11.44
C ALA A 476 46.34 11.99 -10.59
N GLY A 477 46.12 12.07 -9.27
CA GLY A 477 47.02 12.76 -8.34
C GLY A 477 48.42 12.14 -8.29
N LEU A 478 48.52 10.80 -8.25
CA LEU A 478 49.77 10.06 -8.19
C LEU A 478 50.58 10.14 -9.50
N LEU A 479 49.92 10.02 -10.66
CA LEU A 479 50.57 10.19 -11.97
C LEU A 479 51.11 11.61 -12.14
N MET A 480 50.33 12.63 -11.77
CA MET A 480 50.77 14.03 -11.75
C MET A 480 51.99 14.28 -10.86
N PHE A 481 52.24 13.46 -9.84
CA PHE A 481 53.50 13.49 -9.09
C PHE A 481 54.62 12.71 -9.81
N ALA A 482 54.34 11.50 -10.31
CA ALA A 482 55.30 10.62 -10.96
C ALA A 482 56.00 11.26 -12.17
N GLU A 483 55.25 11.96 -13.04
CA GLU A 483 55.79 12.68 -14.23
C GLU A 483 56.87 13.73 -13.92
N THR A 484 57.05 14.11 -12.65
CA THR A 484 58.03 15.11 -12.21
C THR A 484 59.23 14.52 -11.45
N THR A 485 59.52 13.24 -11.62
CA THR A 485 60.60 12.54 -10.88
C THR A 485 61.33 11.51 -11.75
N THR A 486 62.65 11.39 -11.56
CA THR A 486 63.52 10.44 -12.27
C THR A 486 64.25 9.46 -11.34
N GLN A 487 63.83 9.35 -10.07
CA GLN A 487 64.46 8.47 -9.08
C GLN A 487 63.47 7.82 -8.09
N GLY A 488 63.47 6.47 -8.07
CA GLY A 488 63.40 5.65 -6.86
C GLY A 488 62.10 5.61 -6.05
N THR A 489 61.08 6.42 -6.37
CA THR A 489 59.82 6.52 -5.60
C THR A 489 58.59 6.01 -6.35
N ASP A 490 58.72 5.72 -7.64
CA ASP A 490 57.60 5.38 -8.54
C ASP A 490 56.89 4.08 -8.12
N TRP A 491 57.63 3.15 -7.49
CA TRP A 491 57.07 1.92 -6.94
C TRP A 491 56.09 2.16 -5.78
N LEU A 492 56.24 3.24 -4.99
CA LEU A 492 55.27 3.61 -3.95
C LEU A 492 54.00 4.22 -4.56
N ALA A 493 54.12 5.01 -5.63
CA ALA A 493 52.98 5.50 -6.39
C ALA A 493 52.22 4.36 -7.09
N ALA A 494 52.95 3.38 -7.64
CA ALA A 494 52.37 2.16 -8.21
C ALA A 494 51.66 1.31 -7.14
N LEU A 495 52.29 1.04 -5.99
CA LEU A 495 51.67 0.26 -4.91
C LEU A 495 50.42 0.93 -4.33
N SER A 496 50.45 2.26 -4.12
CA SER A 496 49.25 2.98 -3.67
C SER A 496 48.14 2.98 -4.72
N SER A 497 48.47 3.13 -6.02
CA SER A 497 47.49 2.96 -7.12
C SER A 497 46.88 1.56 -7.13
N CYS A 498 47.70 0.51 -7.02
CA CYS A 498 47.24 -0.87 -6.92
C CYS A 498 46.36 -1.10 -5.68
N ALA A 499 46.63 -0.43 -4.56
CA ALA A 499 45.81 -0.52 -3.35
C ALA A 499 44.41 0.10 -3.55
N VAL A 500 44.26 1.25 -4.24
CA VAL A 500 42.91 1.79 -4.53
C VAL A 500 42.17 0.90 -5.53
N ILE A 501 42.85 0.36 -6.54
CA ILE A 501 42.26 -0.60 -7.49
C ILE A 501 41.81 -1.88 -6.74
N ALA A 502 42.61 -2.38 -5.78
CA ALA A 502 42.25 -3.52 -4.96
C ALA A 502 41.02 -3.24 -4.08
N ILE A 503 40.86 -2.04 -3.51
CA ILE A 503 39.65 -1.63 -2.78
C ILE A 503 38.43 -1.61 -3.71
N ALA A 504 38.57 -1.03 -4.90
CA ALA A 504 37.49 -0.98 -5.89
C ALA A 504 37.06 -2.39 -6.33
N ALA A 505 38.02 -3.27 -6.65
CA ALA A 505 37.76 -4.67 -7.00
C ALA A 505 37.16 -5.47 -5.83
N ALA A 506 37.66 -5.28 -4.60
CA ALA A 506 37.10 -5.86 -3.38
C ALA A 506 35.63 -5.43 -3.16
N SER A 507 35.26 -4.22 -3.57
CA SER A 507 33.87 -3.72 -3.53
C SER A 507 32.94 -4.33 -4.59
N VAL A 508 33.46 -5.15 -5.51
CA VAL A 508 32.67 -5.86 -6.55
C VAL A 508 32.70 -7.37 -6.34
N VAL A 509 33.88 -7.94 -6.06
CA VAL A 509 34.13 -9.39 -6.10
C VAL A 509 33.83 -10.09 -4.78
N LEU A 510 33.93 -9.41 -3.63
CA LEU A 510 33.86 -10.08 -2.32
C LEU A 510 32.42 -10.25 -1.82
N GLU A 511 32.17 -11.44 -1.27
CA GLU A 511 30.96 -11.78 -0.55
C GLU A 511 30.71 -10.85 0.65
N LYS A 512 29.43 -10.61 0.91
CA LYS A 512 28.92 -9.52 1.76
C LYS A 512 29.58 -9.41 3.14
N ASP A 513 29.87 -10.54 3.77
CA ASP A 513 30.26 -10.57 5.19
C ASP A 513 31.78 -10.43 5.40
N MET A 514 32.60 -10.82 4.40
CA MET A 514 34.05 -10.62 4.40
C MET A 514 34.49 -9.31 3.72
N ARG A 515 33.69 -8.80 2.78
CA ARG A 515 33.93 -7.56 1.99
C ARG A 515 34.33 -6.36 2.86
N SER A 516 33.60 -6.13 3.94
CA SER A 516 33.77 -4.98 4.85
C SER A 516 35.13 -4.99 5.56
N LEU A 517 35.51 -6.13 6.15
CA LEU A 517 36.76 -6.32 6.86
C LEU A 517 37.97 -6.18 5.92
N ILE A 518 37.88 -6.73 4.72
CA ILE A 518 38.96 -6.64 3.72
C ILE A 518 39.10 -5.21 3.18
N ILE A 519 38.00 -4.50 2.90
CA ILE A 519 38.02 -3.08 2.53
C ILE A 519 38.66 -2.21 3.64
N ALA A 520 38.33 -2.45 4.91
CA ALA A 520 38.90 -1.71 6.03
C ALA A 520 40.42 -1.93 6.16
N LEU A 521 40.91 -3.16 6.01
CA LEU A 521 42.35 -3.47 6.02
C LEU A 521 43.09 -2.82 4.85
N LEU A 522 42.53 -2.90 3.64
CA LEU A 522 43.11 -2.26 2.45
C LEU A 522 43.13 -0.73 2.55
N TRP A 523 42.10 -0.12 3.16
CA TRP A 523 42.05 1.32 3.43
C TRP A 523 43.15 1.77 4.40
N VAL A 524 43.39 1.03 5.49
CA VAL A 524 44.52 1.33 6.40
C VAL A 524 45.86 1.19 5.68
N ALA A 525 46.05 0.12 4.89
CA ALA A 525 47.27 -0.07 4.10
C ALA A 525 47.49 1.06 3.08
N LEU A 526 46.44 1.52 2.40
CA LEU A 526 46.49 2.66 1.49
C LEU A 526 46.90 3.95 2.21
N LEU A 527 46.30 4.27 3.36
CA LEU A 527 46.64 5.47 4.13
C LEU A 527 48.11 5.46 4.58
N VAL A 528 48.63 4.31 5.01
CA VAL A 528 50.06 4.16 5.36
C VAL A 528 50.96 4.35 4.14
N LEU A 529 50.64 3.72 2.99
CA LEU A 529 51.41 3.87 1.75
C LEU A 529 51.43 5.33 1.26
N VAL A 530 50.29 6.02 1.26
CA VAL A 530 50.16 7.42 0.85
C VAL A 530 50.90 8.35 1.82
N ALA A 531 50.81 8.12 3.14
CA ALA A 531 51.54 8.90 4.12
C ALA A 531 53.07 8.74 3.98
N VAL A 532 53.56 7.51 3.75
CA VAL A 532 54.99 7.24 3.52
C VAL A 532 55.48 7.82 2.19
N PHE A 533 54.66 7.76 1.13
CA PHE A 533 54.96 8.39 -0.16
C PHE A 533 55.08 9.91 -0.02
N LEU A 534 54.09 10.56 0.60
CA LEU A 534 54.10 12.00 0.81
C LEU A 534 55.26 12.45 1.70
N TYR A 535 55.50 11.78 2.83
CA TYR A 535 56.61 12.11 3.74
C TYR A 535 57.98 12.01 3.05
N ARG A 536 58.21 10.94 2.26
CA ARG A 536 59.43 10.80 1.46
C ARG A 536 59.55 11.86 0.36
N ARG A 537 58.42 12.32 -0.19
CA ARG A 537 58.41 13.28 -1.30
C ARG A 537 58.57 14.73 -0.82
N SER A 538 57.94 15.15 0.25
CA SER A 538 58.18 16.47 0.86
C SER A 538 59.64 16.65 1.25
N ALA A 539 60.29 15.61 1.80
CA ALA A 539 61.73 15.65 2.09
C ALA A 539 62.63 15.76 0.85
N LEU A 540 62.10 15.47 -0.36
CA LEU A 540 62.78 15.66 -1.64
C LEU A 540 62.47 17.05 -2.24
N ASP A 541 61.21 17.48 -2.18
CA ASP A 541 60.77 18.79 -2.65
C ASP A 541 61.41 19.93 -1.79
N ASP A 542 61.56 19.75 -0.47
CA ASP A 542 62.28 20.70 0.40
C ASP A 542 63.78 20.79 0.05
N TYR A 543 64.43 19.67 -0.29
CA TYR A 543 65.83 19.64 -0.74
C TYR A 543 66.01 20.38 -2.07
N LEU A 544 65.04 20.26 -2.98
CA LEU A 544 64.99 21.01 -4.23
C LEU A 544 64.64 22.50 -4.02
N VAL A 545 63.81 22.82 -3.01
CA VAL A 545 63.50 24.21 -2.64
C VAL A 545 64.73 24.89 -2.05
N MET A 546 65.48 24.25 -1.15
CA MET A 546 66.77 24.74 -0.65
C MET A 546 67.76 25.06 -1.78
N LEU A 547 67.84 24.19 -2.80
CA LEU A 547 68.65 24.45 -3.99
C LEU A 547 68.14 25.65 -4.80
N SER A 548 66.82 25.91 -4.81
CA SER A 548 66.18 27.00 -5.57
C SER A 548 66.14 28.35 -4.85
N GLU A 549 66.20 28.40 -3.51
CA GLU A 549 66.25 29.69 -2.78
C GLU A 549 67.57 30.42 -3.01
N ARG A 550 68.61 29.70 -3.48
CA ARG A 550 69.85 30.27 -4.01
C ARG A 550 69.62 31.16 -5.25
N ASP A 551 68.53 30.93 -5.99
CA ASP A 551 68.13 31.63 -7.21
C ASP A 551 66.75 32.35 -7.08
N GLY A 552 66.37 32.75 -5.85
CA GLY A 552 65.47 33.90 -5.59
C GLY A 552 64.00 33.85 -6.05
N ALA A 553 63.51 32.73 -6.58
CA ALA A 553 62.19 32.66 -7.23
C ALA A 553 61.02 32.29 -6.28
N ARG A 554 60.42 33.29 -5.61
CA ARG A 554 59.17 33.08 -4.84
C ARG A 554 57.96 32.82 -5.76
N ILE A 555 57.49 31.57 -5.85
CA ILE A 555 56.31 31.18 -6.63
C ILE A 555 55.17 30.73 -5.71
N LEU A 556 54.05 31.47 -5.72
CA LEU A 556 52.81 31.10 -5.02
C LEU A 556 52.06 29.98 -5.78
N LYS A 557 52.53 28.74 -5.68
CA LYS A 557 51.96 27.59 -6.43
C LYS A 557 50.64 27.11 -5.81
N PHE A 558 49.54 27.24 -6.54
CA PHE A 558 48.25 26.64 -6.19
C PHE A 558 48.34 25.12 -6.31
N ASN A 559 48.46 24.41 -5.19
CA ASN A 559 48.82 22.98 -5.18
C ASN A 559 47.64 22.05 -5.48
N LEU A 560 47.22 22.03 -6.75
CA LEU A 560 46.16 21.17 -7.28
C LEU A 560 46.41 19.67 -7.00
N ARG A 561 47.67 19.23 -6.98
CA ARG A 561 48.06 17.83 -6.75
C ARG A 561 47.70 17.37 -5.34
N GLY A 562 47.96 18.20 -4.32
CA GLY A 562 47.55 17.94 -2.94
C GLY A 562 46.03 17.85 -2.78
N TRP A 563 45.28 18.75 -3.42
CA TRP A 563 43.81 18.74 -3.40
C TRP A 563 43.19 17.50 -4.06
N LEU A 564 43.77 16.98 -5.15
CA LEU A 564 43.32 15.72 -5.77
C LEU A 564 43.48 14.52 -4.83
N LEU A 565 44.62 14.42 -4.13
CA LEU A 565 44.84 13.34 -3.14
C LEU A 565 43.92 13.45 -1.92
N VAL A 566 43.68 14.67 -1.41
CA VAL A 566 42.71 14.89 -0.31
C VAL A 566 41.28 14.55 -0.76
N GLY A 567 40.89 14.94 -1.97
CA GLY A 567 39.58 14.57 -2.55
C GLY A 567 39.41 13.06 -2.67
N GLY A 568 40.39 12.36 -3.25
CA GLY A 568 40.42 10.90 -3.31
C GLY A 568 40.33 10.26 -1.92
N ALA A 569 41.07 10.77 -0.94
CA ALA A 569 41.05 10.26 0.43
C ALA A 569 39.67 10.41 1.10
N VAL A 570 38.96 11.52 0.89
CA VAL A 570 37.57 11.68 1.35
C VAL A 570 36.67 10.60 0.75
N PHE A 571 36.74 10.35 -0.56
CA PHE A 571 35.89 9.36 -1.22
C PHE A 571 36.15 7.91 -0.75
N VAL A 572 37.42 7.49 -0.56
CA VAL A 572 37.70 6.18 0.06
C VAL A 572 37.19 6.15 1.50
N GLY A 573 37.41 7.21 2.28
CA GLY A 573 36.96 7.31 3.66
C GLY A 573 35.44 7.17 3.83
N VAL A 574 34.65 7.84 2.97
CA VAL A 574 33.19 7.71 2.94
C VAL A 574 32.78 6.28 2.57
N GLY A 575 33.35 5.69 1.52
CA GLY A 575 33.04 4.32 1.08
C GLY A 575 33.36 3.28 2.17
N THR A 576 34.54 3.37 2.81
CA THR A 576 34.93 2.51 3.93
C THR A 576 34.00 2.70 5.13
N GLY A 577 33.61 3.94 5.44
CA GLY A 577 32.66 4.23 6.52
C GLY A 577 31.28 3.59 6.32
N ILE A 578 30.78 3.56 5.08
CA ILE A 578 29.51 2.86 4.74
C ILE A 578 29.69 1.34 4.87
N ALA A 579 30.80 0.78 4.39
CA ALA A 579 31.10 -0.65 4.53
C ALA A 579 31.18 -1.09 6.01
N CYS A 580 31.87 -0.31 6.85
CA CYS A 580 31.96 -0.54 8.30
C CYS A 580 30.59 -0.41 9.00
N ARG A 581 29.79 0.61 8.66
CA ARG A 581 28.42 0.77 9.18
C ARG A 581 27.54 -0.45 8.85
N ASN A 582 27.61 -0.94 7.62
CA ASN A 582 26.82 -2.07 7.16
C ASN A 582 27.21 -3.39 7.85
N TYR A 583 28.50 -3.58 8.16
CA TYR A 583 28.99 -4.71 8.94
C TYR A 583 28.57 -4.64 10.41
N LEU A 584 28.82 -3.50 11.08
CA LEU A 584 28.48 -3.32 12.49
C LEU A 584 26.98 -3.50 12.76
N ARG A 585 26.11 -3.00 11.86
CA ARG A 585 24.65 -3.20 11.95
C ARG A 585 24.21 -4.66 11.74
N GLY A 586 25.05 -5.49 11.10
CA GLY A 586 24.80 -6.93 10.97
C GLY A 586 25.21 -7.73 12.21
N HIS A 587 26.21 -7.24 12.97
CA HIS A 587 26.86 -8.01 14.03
C HIS A 587 26.56 -7.54 15.46
N PHE A 588 26.10 -6.29 15.64
CA PHE A 588 25.79 -5.70 16.95
C PHE A 588 24.37 -5.11 16.97
N SER A 589 23.64 -5.34 18.07
CA SER A 589 22.28 -4.85 18.29
C SER A 589 22.19 -3.39 18.78
N GLN A 590 23.33 -2.71 18.94
CA GLN A 590 23.41 -1.36 19.51
C GLN A 590 23.35 -0.29 18.42
N GLU A 591 22.58 0.78 18.66
CA GLU A 591 22.36 1.85 17.69
C GLU A 591 23.56 2.81 17.55
N PHE A 592 24.60 2.35 16.83
CA PHE A 592 25.68 3.24 16.41
C PHE A 592 25.17 4.28 15.39
N SER A 593 25.44 5.56 15.67
CA SER A 593 25.13 6.65 14.73
C SER A 593 25.90 6.46 13.42
N GLY A 594 25.17 5.97 12.40
CA GLY A 594 25.75 5.64 11.10
C GLY A 594 26.39 6.83 10.37
N ALA A 595 25.91 8.05 10.63
CA ALA A 595 26.52 9.27 10.14
C ALA A 595 27.88 9.54 10.80
N GLY A 596 28.02 9.26 12.10
CA GLY A 596 29.27 9.43 12.84
C GLY A 596 30.40 8.55 12.33
N ILE A 597 30.11 7.28 12.00
CA ILE A 597 31.11 6.34 11.42
C ILE A 597 31.60 6.85 10.05
N ILE A 598 30.67 7.26 9.18
CA ILE A 598 31.00 7.76 7.83
C ILE A 598 31.81 9.05 7.91
N LEU A 599 31.39 10.00 8.76
CA LEU A 599 32.11 11.26 8.98
C LEU A 599 33.51 11.00 9.55
N PHE A 600 33.66 10.10 10.52
CA PHE A 600 34.95 9.75 11.11
C PHE A 600 35.92 9.19 10.06
N CYS A 601 35.52 8.20 9.26
CA CYS A 601 36.39 7.62 8.23
C CYS A 601 36.77 8.63 7.13
N ALA A 602 35.84 9.51 6.74
CA ALA A 602 36.10 10.58 5.77
C ALA A 602 37.10 11.62 6.32
N VAL A 603 36.86 12.16 7.52
CA VAL A 603 37.71 13.17 8.16
C VAL A 603 39.09 12.58 8.50
N PHE A 604 39.16 11.35 9.00
CA PHE A 604 40.43 10.68 9.30
C PHE A 604 41.29 10.49 8.04
N SER A 605 40.68 10.09 6.92
CA SER A 605 41.39 9.93 5.64
C SER A 605 41.95 11.24 5.13
N ALA A 606 41.13 12.30 5.13
CA ALA A 606 41.54 13.64 4.72
C ALA A 606 42.63 14.21 5.64
N ALA A 607 42.47 14.07 6.96
CA ALA A 607 43.43 14.52 7.96
C ALA A 607 44.77 13.79 7.85
N THR A 608 44.79 12.48 7.57
CA THR A 608 46.03 11.72 7.37
C THR A 608 46.82 12.26 6.18
N VAL A 609 46.16 12.49 5.03
CA VAL A 609 46.81 13.04 3.83
C VAL A 609 47.26 14.49 4.02
N ALA A 610 46.42 15.33 4.64
CA ALA A 610 46.75 16.72 4.92
C ALA A 610 47.90 16.85 5.94
N ALA A 611 47.94 16.03 6.99
CA ALA A 611 49.02 16.01 7.97
C ALA A 611 50.33 15.53 7.35
N ALA A 612 50.32 14.45 6.55
CA ALA A 612 51.50 13.99 5.82
C ALA A 612 52.07 15.08 4.88
N HIS A 613 51.21 15.89 4.27
CA HIS A 613 51.59 17.00 3.40
C HIS A 613 52.09 18.26 4.17
N THR A 614 51.79 18.41 5.48
CA THR A 614 52.05 19.67 6.23
C THR A 614 53.01 19.54 7.41
N VAL A 615 53.17 18.34 7.98
CA VAL A 615 54.05 18.10 9.14
C VAL A 615 55.50 17.85 8.72
N ALA A 616 55.70 17.10 7.63
CA ALA A 616 57.01 16.69 7.16
C ALA A 616 58.05 17.84 6.95
N PRO A 617 57.73 18.99 6.32
CA PRO A 617 58.70 20.08 6.17
C PRO A 617 59.19 20.66 7.51
N ARG A 618 58.37 20.60 8.58
CA ARG A 618 58.77 21.11 9.91
C ARG A 618 59.77 20.21 10.62
N THR A 619 59.71 18.90 10.37
CA THR A 619 60.61 17.92 10.99
C THR A 619 61.99 17.85 10.32
N VAL A 620 62.14 18.37 9.09
CA VAL A 620 63.44 18.47 8.42
C VAL A 620 64.17 19.75 8.85
N ALA A 621 63.48 20.89 8.87
CA ALA A 621 64.06 22.19 9.25
C ALA A 621 64.74 22.16 10.64
N LEU A 622 64.03 21.70 11.68
CA LEU A 622 64.58 21.58 13.05
C LEU A 622 65.85 20.72 13.11
N LYS A 623 65.95 19.72 12.23
CA LYS A 623 67.07 18.77 12.18
C LYS A 623 68.29 19.31 11.43
N ILE A 624 68.15 20.47 10.77
CA ILE A 624 69.24 21.23 10.15
C ILE A 624 69.71 22.31 11.13
N GLU A 625 68.80 22.97 11.86
CA GLU A 625 69.16 23.91 12.94
C GLU A 625 70.04 23.25 14.03
N ASP A 626 69.71 22.02 14.46
CA ASP A 626 70.53 21.19 15.37
C ASP A 626 71.91 20.80 14.78
N GLY A 627 72.09 20.93 13.46
CA GLY A 627 73.35 20.63 12.77
C GLY A 627 74.22 21.87 12.53
N GLU A 628 73.65 22.93 11.97
CA GLU A 628 74.37 24.18 11.67
C GLU A 628 74.85 24.89 12.94
N THR A 629 74.17 24.68 14.07
CA THR A 629 74.62 25.15 15.39
C THR A 629 75.87 24.45 15.93
N GLN A 630 76.34 23.34 15.32
CA GLN A 630 77.66 22.76 15.62
C GLN A 630 78.79 23.27 14.70
N GLU A 631 78.50 23.89 13.56
CA GLU A 631 79.53 24.32 12.60
C GLU A 631 79.76 25.86 12.59
N MET A 632 78.81 26.68 13.03
CA MET A 632 78.92 28.15 12.97
C MET A 632 79.61 28.86 14.17
N GLU A 633 80.35 28.15 15.03
CA GLU A 633 81.21 28.82 16.05
C GLU A 633 82.60 29.26 15.50
N ASN A 634 82.85 29.13 14.19
CA ASN A 634 84.06 29.64 13.52
C ASN A 634 83.72 30.41 12.22
N GLY A 635 83.54 31.74 12.27
CA GLY A 635 83.21 32.51 11.06
C GLY A 635 82.96 34.02 11.21
N THR A 636 83.86 34.79 11.85
CA THR A 636 83.63 36.22 12.13
C THR A 636 83.66 37.15 10.90
N GLY A 637 82.47 37.52 10.40
CA GLY A 637 81.96 38.91 10.32
C GLY A 637 82.61 39.99 9.41
N GLY A 638 81.77 40.98 9.03
CA GLY A 638 82.18 42.27 8.42
C GLY A 638 81.71 42.45 6.95
N ARG A 639 80.86 43.37 6.48
CA ARG A 639 80.36 44.74 6.87
C ARG A 639 81.02 45.90 6.09
N ARG A 640 80.31 46.48 5.11
CA ARG A 640 80.16 47.93 4.79
C ARG A 640 79.30 48.12 3.50
N ASN A 641 78.24 48.96 3.53
CA ASN A 641 78.11 50.34 2.97
C ASN A 641 78.04 50.39 1.41
N THR A 642 77.29 51.25 0.71
CA THR A 642 76.61 52.56 0.97
C THR A 642 75.15 52.58 0.44
N VAL A 643 74.18 53.36 0.95
CA VAL A 643 73.83 54.79 0.62
C VAL A 643 73.78 55.03 -0.90
N ASP A 644 72.68 55.47 -1.54
CA ASP A 644 71.99 56.78 -1.36
C ASP A 644 70.54 56.90 -1.93
N SER A 645 69.87 58.03 -1.65
CA SER A 645 68.73 58.67 -2.36
C SER A 645 67.30 58.05 -2.34
N GLY A 646 66.26 58.89 -2.16
CA GLY A 646 64.86 58.58 -2.60
C GLY A 646 63.67 58.84 -1.65
N GLU A 647 63.24 60.10 -1.54
CA GLU A 647 61.83 60.59 -1.45
C GLU A 647 60.65 59.84 -0.75
N THR A 648 60.06 60.54 0.25
CA THR A 648 58.62 60.67 0.61
C THR A 648 57.85 59.60 1.43
N ALA A 649 56.89 60.10 2.25
CA ALA A 649 55.90 59.40 3.10
C ALA A 649 56.46 58.42 4.17
N ARG A 650 56.32 58.61 5.50
CA ARG A 650 55.29 59.26 6.35
C ARG A 650 53.91 58.61 6.17
N ALA A 651 53.44 57.71 7.04
CA ALA A 651 53.15 57.83 8.48
C ALA A 651 51.98 58.79 8.80
N ASP A 652 51.12 58.32 9.71
CA ASP A 652 49.99 59.00 10.39
C ASP A 652 48.78 59.43 9.55
N GLY A 653 47.77 58.56 9.53
CA GLY A 653 46.37 58.87 9.18
C GLY A 653 45.44 58.64 10.37
N ALA A 654 44.89 59.74 10.92
CA ALA A 654 44.02 59.81 12.10
C ALA A 654 42.93 58.70 12.16
N ASN A 655 42.64 58.07 13.31
CA ASN A 655 42.35 58.57 14.66
C ASN A 655 40.98 59.28 14.83
N ALA A 656 40.13 58.62 15.64
CA ALA A 656 39.06 59.17 16.49
C ALA A 656 37.77 59.81 15.91
N ASN A 657 36.68 59.38 16.56
CA ASN A 657 35.53 60.15 17.05
C ASN A 657 34.32 60.49 16.16
N ALA A 658 33.17 60.19 16.78
CA ALA A 658 31.94 61.01 16.84
C ALA A 658 31.03 61.09 15.60
N ALA A 659 29.69 61.18 15.76
CA ALA A 659 28.80 60.86 16.89
C ALA A 659 27.33 60.93 16.43
N ARG A 660 26.39 60.67 17.36
CA ARG A 660 25.01 61.20 17.42
C ARG A 660 24.01 60.68 16.37
N THR A 661 23.05 59.85 16.79
CA THR A 661 21.64 60.21 17.15
C THR A 661 20.87 60.85 15.99
N HIS A 662 19.72 60.30 15.55
CA HIS A 662 18.47 60.13 16.32
C HIS A 662 17.94 58.67 16.22
N ALA A 663 17.29 58.04 17.20
CA ALA A 663 16.34 58.43 18.26
C ALA A 663 14.85 58.37 17.84
N SER A 664 14.00 57.90 18.76
CA SER A 664 12.56 57.59 18.65
C SER A 664 12.20 56.33 17.84
N ASN A 665 11.17 55.54 18.19
CA ASN A 665 10.43 55.42 19.46
C ASN A 665 9.62 54.11 19.54
N ALA A 666 9.39 53.61 20.77
CA ALA A 666 8.21 52.84 21.22
C ALA A 666 7.83 51.51 20.50
N SER A 667 7.13 50.54 21.12
CA SER A 667 6.72 50.35 22.52
C SER A 667 6.56 48.86 22.84
N SER A 668 6.54 48.54 24.14
CA SER A 668 6.23 47.22 24.71
C SER A 668 4.72 47.14 25.08
N PRO A 669 4.23 46.19 25.91
CA PRO A 669 3.89 44.78 25.61
C PRO A 669 2.41 44.45 25.94
N ARG A 670 2.07 43.15 26.03
CA ARG A 670 0.89 42.59 26.75
C ARG A 670 -0.50 42.87 26.08
N ASN A 671 -1.60 42.20 26.43
CA ASN A 671 -1.81 41.11 27.40
C ASN A 671 -2.89 40.09 26.96
N GLU A 672 -3.05 39.07 27.80
CA GLU A 672 -4.20 38.17 27.98
C GLU A 672 -5.59 38.82 27.79
N ALA A 673 -6.55 38.09 27.20
CA ALA A 673 -7.82 37.71 27.87
C ALA A 673 -8.72 36.80 26.99
N ASN A 674 -9.27 35.76 27.63
CA ASN A 674 -10.58 35.16 27.31
C ASN A 674 -11.51 35.56 28.47
N PRO A 675 -12.83 35.79 28.27
CA PRO A 675 -13.77 34.76 28.71
C PRO A 675 -15.09 34.71 27.90
N ALA A 676 -16.00 33.81 28.33
CA ALA A 676 -17.26 33.49 27.67
C ALA A 676 -18.51 34.13 28.31
N GLY A 677 -19.65 34.00 27.61
CA GLY A 677 -21.02 34.08 28.13
C GLY A 677 -22.03 34.60 27.07
N ALA A 678 -23.36 34.45 27.22
CA ALA A 678 -24.20 33.47 27.95
C ALA A 678 -25.70 33.83 27.71
N GLY A 679 -26.59 32.83 27.72
CA GLY A 679 -28.06 32.97 27.79
C GLY A 679 -28.80 33.26 26.46
N ASP A 680 -30.13 33.16 26.40
CA ASP A 680 -31.09 32.50 27.32
C ASP A 680 -32.53 32.50 26.75
N MET A 681 -33.33 31.46 27.04
CA MET A 681 -34.83 31.44 26.98
C MET A 681 -35.52 31.64 25.59
N HIS A 682 -36.79 31.30 25.31
CA HIS A 682 -37.86 30.48 25.94
C HIS A 682 -38.87 30.06 24.82
N GLU A 683 -39.60 28.93 24.97
CA GLU A 683 -40.92 28.58 24.33
C GLU A 683 -41.05 28.63 22.78
N ASP A 684 -41.97 27.94 22.09
CA ASP A 684 -43.26 27.32 22.48
C ASP A 684 -43.53 25.97 21.75
N THR A 685 -44.71 25.34 21.95
CA THR A 685 -45.09 24.02 21.38
C THR A 685 -46.41 24.05 20.58
N GLU A 686 -46.46 23.49 19.35
CA GLU A 686 -47.71 23.06 18.70
C GLU A 686 -47.52 21.77 17.85
N GLU A 687 -48.60 21.00 17.69
CA GLU A 687 -48.69 19.76 16.91
C GLU A 687 -49.36 20.01 15.54
N PHE A 688 -48.94 19.31 14.46
CA PHE A 688 -49.92 18.80 13.49
C PHE A 688 -49.46 17.58 12.68
N THR A 689 -50.44 16.82 12.17
CA THR A 689 -50.30 15.53 11.47
C THR A 689 -50.52 15.63 9.96
N GLY A 690 -49.90 14.76 9.16
CA GLY A 690 -50.25 14.55 7.75
C GLY A 690 -49.63 13.27 7.17
N GLU A 691 -50.47 12.35 6.67
CA GLU A 691 -50.06 11.06 6.11
C GLU A 691 -50.21 11.00 4.58
N ALA A 692 -49.50 10.05 3.96
CA ALA A 692 -49.75 9.46 2.64
C ALA A 692 -49.59 10.42 1.42
N GLU A 693 -49.58 9.95 0.16
CA GLU A 693 -49.92 8.62 -0.37
C GLU A 693 -49.14 8.31 -1.66
N SER A 694 -48.75 7.05 -1.90
CA SER A 694 -48.40 6.51 -3.24
C SER A 694 -48.07 5.01 -3.18
N ALA A 695 -49.06 4.20 -2.84
CA ALA A 695 -48.93 2.74 -2.87
C ALA A 695 -50.06 2.12 -3.72
N ASP A 696 -49.72 1.60 -4.90
CA ASP A 696 -50.48 0.51 -5.52
C ASP A 696 -49.61 -0.28 -6.52
N ILE A 697 -50.14 -1.37 -7.09
CA ILE A 697 -49.53 -2.35 -8.02
C ILE A 697 -48.79 -3.52 -7.35
N SER A 698 -48.23 -3.38 -6.14
CA SER A 698 -47.52 -4.49 -5.47
C SER A 698 -48.43 -5.53 -4.76
N ALA A 699 -49.75 -5.43 -4.90
CA ALA A 699 -50.73 -5.93 -3.93
C ALA A 699 -51.04 -7.45 -3.94
N THR A 700 -50.36 -8.28 -4.75
CA THR A 700 -50.77 -9.70 -4.90
C THR A 700 -49.65 -10.75 -5.04
N MET A 701 -48.36 -10.39 -5.01
CA MET A 701 -47.26 -11.36 -5.11
C MET A 701 -46.63 -11.71 -3.76
N ILE A 702 -46.46 -13.00 -3.50
CA ILE A 702 -45.68 -13.52 -2.37
C ILE A 702 -44.23 -13.69 -2.83
N PHE A 703 -43.28 -13.16 -2.07
CA PHE A 703 -41.84 -13.27 -2.37
C PHE A 703 -41.15 -14.24 -1.42
N PHE A 704 -40.36 -15.16 -1.96
CA PHE A 704 -39.53 -16.09 -1.18
C PHE A 704 -38.05 -15.68 -1.24
N VAL A 705 -37.42 -15.56 -0.07
CA VAL A 705 -35.99 -15.26 0.07
C VAL A 705 -35.31 -16.37 0.87
N MET A 706 -34.36 -17.10 0.27
CA MET A 706 -33.47 -17.99 1.03
C MET A 706 -32.33 -17.18 1.62
N HIS A 707 -32.23 -17.07 2.95
CA HIS A 707 -31.15 -16.33 3.62
C HIS A 707 -29.84 -17.11 3.71
N GLY A 708 -29.91 -18.44 3.77
CA GLY A 708 -28.73 -19.29 3.84
C GLY A 708 -29.04 -20.73 4.23
N VAL A 709 -28.00 -21.55 4.24
CA VAL A 709 -28.09 -23.00 4.50
C VAL A 709 -27.18 -23.37 5.65
N VAL A 710 -27.71 -24.05 6.65
CA VAL A 710 -26.93 -24.70 7.71
C VAL A 710 -26.70 -26.15 7.29
N HIS A 711 -25.45 -26.48 7.00
CA HIS A 711 -25.02 -27.83 6.65
C HIS A 711 -23.61 -28.05 7.22
N GLY A 712 -23.43 -29.15 7.94
CA GLY A 712 -22.14 -29.70 8.35
C GLY A 712 -22.09 -31.20 8.04
N GLU A 713 -20.91 -31.80 8.15
CA GLU A 713 -20.69 -33.21 7.82
C GLU A 713 -21.71 -34.12 8.52
N GLY A 714 -22.39 -34.96 7.74
CA GLY A 714 -23.42 -35.89 8.24
C GLY A 714 -24.77 -35.26 8.64
N THR A 715 -25.03 -33.98 8.36
CA THR A 715 -26.32 -33.33 8.68
C THR A 715 -27.11 -32.91 7.45
N GLU A 716 -28.42 -33.18 7.43
CA GLU A 716 -29.33 -32.71 6.38
C GLU A 716 -29.26 -31.17 6.25
N PRO A 717 -29.15 -30.62 5.02
CA PRO A 717 -29.10 -29.17 4.82
C PRO A 717 -30.42 -28.54 5.25
N ARG A 718 -30.34 -27.57 6.18
CA ARG A 718 -31.49 -26.77 6.62
C ARG A 718 -31.42 -25.37 6.03
N PHE A 719 -32.44 -25.01 5.25
CA PHE A 719 -32.57 -23.71 4.60
C PHE A 719 -33.30 -22.77 5.55
N ARG A 720 -32.74 -21.59 5.83
CA ARG A 720 -33.46 -20.51 6.50
C ARG A 720 -34.00 -19.56 5.46
N ALA A 721 -35.30 -19.32 5.47
CA ALA A 721 -35.97 -18.49 4.47
C ALA A 721 -36.98 -17.52 5.09
N THR A 722 -37.40 -16.55 4.30
CA THR A 722 -38.53 -15.66 4.61
C THR A 722 -39.51 -15.65 3.45
N LEU A 723 -40.80 -15.79 3.75
CA LEU A 723 -41.87 -15.33 2.88
C LEU A 723 -42.22 -13.89 3.22
N SER A 724 -42.39 -13.05 2.21
CA SER A 724 -42.99 -11.71 2.32
C SER A 724 -44.34 -11.73 1.61
N PHE A 725 -45.40 -11.44 2.33
CA PHE A 725 -46.78 -11.39 1.82
C PHE A 725 -47.14 -9.97 1.35
N PRO A 726 -48.14 -9.80 0.47
CA PRO A 726 -48.52 -8.49 -0.07
C PRO A 726 -49.04 -7.50 0.97
N ASP A 727 -49.53 -7.99 2.10
CA ASP A 727 -50.02 -7.20 3.24
C ASP A 727 -48.90 -6.75 4.20
N GLY A 728 -47.63 -6.87 3.79
CA GLY A 728 -46.46 -6.50 4.58
C GLY A 728 -46.07 -7.51 5.67
N ARG A 729 -46.84 -8.59 5.89
CA ARG A 729 -46.43 -9.65 6.82
C ARG A 729 -45.21 -10.38 6.27
N THR A 730 -44.27 -10.70 7.17
CA THR A 730 -43.09 -11.51 6.85
C THR A 730 -42.99 -12.70 7.80
N GLU A 731 -42.85 -13.89 7.24
CA GLU A 731 -42.76 -15.14 7.99
C GLU A 731 -41.39 -15.77 7.81
N SER A 732 -40.64 -15.95 8.90
CA SER A 732 -39.33 -16.61 8.86
C SER A 732 -39.46 -18.11 9.14
N MET A 733 -39.10 -18.94 8.16
CA MET A 733 -39.24 -20.39 8.21
C MET A 733 -37.88 -21.11 8.11
N ALA A 734 -37.86 -22.37 8.56
CA ALA A 734 -36.70 -23.25 8.47
C ALA A 734 -37.12 -24.55 7.78
N LEU A 735 -36.64 -24.74 6.55
CA LEU A 735 -37.04 -25.80 5.63
C LEU A 735 -35.96 -26.88 5.50
N ARG A 736 -36.38 -28.08 5.13
CA ARG A 736 -35.56 -29.17 4.60
C ARG A 736 -35.96 -29.48 3.16
N LEU A 737 -35.26 -30.41 2.52
CA LEU A 737 -35.72 -31.00 1.26
C LEU A 737 -36.97 -31.86 1.53
N GLY A 738 -37.98 -31.71 0.69
CA GLY A 738 -39.32 -32.31 0.84
C GLY A 738 -40.36 -31.39 1.46
N ASP A 739 -39.96 -30.38 2.25
CA ASP A 739 -40.89 -29.50 2.97
C ASP A 739 -41.66 -28.57 2.01
N ILE A 740 -42.93 -28.32 2.37
CA ILE A 740 -43.80 -27.33 1.71
C ILE A 740 -43.40 -25.92 2.17
N ILE A 741 -43.36 -25.00 1.22
CA ILE A 741 -42.99 -23.58 1.38
C ILE A 741 -44.27 -22.74 1.43
N HIS A 742 -45.08 -22.81 0.37
CA HIS A 742 -46.39 -22.17 0.26
C HIS A 742 -47.23 -22.94 -0.77
N ASP A 743 -48.52 -23.16 -0.48
CA ASP A 743 -49.42 -24.01 -1.28
C ASP A 743 -48.78 -25.36 -1.67
N GLU A 744 -48.46 -25.54 -2.96
CA GLU A 744 -47.85 -26.76 -3.51
C GLU A 744 -46.33 -26.65 -3.70
N TRP A 745 -45.75 -25.45 -3.56
CA TRP A 745 -44.31 -25.21 -3.72
C TRP A 745 -43.52 -25.96 -2.63
N LYS A 746 -42.63 -26.85 -3.05
CA LYS A 746 -41.77 -27.67 -2.17
C LYS A 746 -40.30 -27.49 -2.48
N ALA A 747 -39.46 -27.59 -1.47
CA ALA A 747 -38.01 -27.69 -1.63
C ALA A 747 -37.65 -29.07 -2.22
N ARG A 748 -37.09 -29.12 -3.43
CA ARG A 748 -36.89 -30.38 -4.18
C ARG A 748 -35.45 -30.90 -4.14
N GLU A 749 -34.46 -30.04 -4.33
CA GLU A 749 -33.05 -30.43 -4.44
C GLU A 749 -32.13 -29.30 -3.96
N TYR A 750 -30.99 -29.62 -3.35
CA TYR A 750 -29.98 -28.62 -3.00
C TYR A 750 -28.58 -29.05 -3.49
N ASN A 751 -27.98 -28.21 -4.32
CA ASN A 751 -26.64 -28.44 -4.84
C ASN A 751 -25.60 -27.74 -3.94
N GLN A 752 -24.91 -28.52 -3.10
CA GLN A 752 -23.97 -28.02 -2.10
C GLN A 752 -22.81 -27.19 -2.67
N TYR A 753 -22.29 -27.56 -3.85
CA TYR A 753 -21.15 -26.90 -4.48
C TYR A 753 -21.50 -25.50 -5.01
N THR A 754 -22.68 -25.35 -5.60
CA THR A 754 -23.18 -24.06 -6.12
C THR A 754 -24.01 -23.27 -5.12
N LYS A 755 -24.32 -23.86 -3.96
CA LYS A 755 -25.20 -23.33 -2.89
C LYS A 755 -26.58 -22.90 -3.42
N LYS A 756 -27.12 -23.67 -4.37
CA LYS A 756 -28.43 -23.43 -5.00
C LYS A 756 -29.50 -24.38 -4.46
N LEU A 757 -30.67 -23.85 -4.14
CA LEU A 757 -31.87 -24.61 -3.77
C LEU A 757 -32.86 -24.60 -4.94
N THR A 758 -33.27 -25.78 -5.41
CA THR A 758 -34.33 -25.95 -6.42
C THR A 758 -35.67 -26.16 -5.71
N ILE A 759 -36.68 -25.35 -6.03
CA ILE A 759 -38.05 -25.48 -5.53
C ILE A 759 -39.03 -25.76 -6.68
N SER A 760 -40.18 -26.38 -6.40
CA SER A 760 -41.17 -26.76 -7.43
C SER A 760 -42.57 -26.89 -6.87
N ASN A 761 -43.59 -26.42 -7.60
CA ASN A 761 -45.01 -26.74 -7.36
C ASN A 761 -45.48 -27.98 -8.16
N GLY A 762 -44.58 -28.67 -8.86
CA GLY A 762 -44.90 -29.81 -9.75
C GLY A 762 -44.91 -29.44 -11.23
N GLU A 763 -45.48 -28.28 -11.59
CA GLU A 763 -45.48 -27.77 -12.96
C GLU A 763 -44.23 -26.95 -13.30
N ARG A 764 -43.78 -26.10 -12.37
CA ARG A 764 -42.66 -25.17 -12.54
C ARG A 764 -41.49 -25.53 -11.63
N LEU A 765 -40.28 -25.11 -12.04
CA LEU A 765 -39.02 -25.30 -11.31
C LEU A 765 -38.30 -23.95 -11.19
N LEU A 766 -37.96 -23.54 -9.97
CA LEU A 766 -37.23 -22.31 -9.69
C LEU A 766 -35.94 -22.65 -8.95
N VAL A 767 -34.81 -22.06 -9.37
CA VAL A 767 -33.48 -22.36 -8.81
C VAL A 767 -32.90 -21.12 -8.14
N LEU A 768 -32.77 -21.19 -6.83
CA LEU A 768 -32.58 -20.06 -5.93
C LEU A 768 -31.15 -20.02 -5.37
N LYS A 769 -30.58 -18.81 -5.24
CA LYS A 769 -29.34 -18.56 -4.49
C LYS A 769 -29.64 -17.95 -3.13
N ALA A 770 -28.70 -18.05 -2.20
CA ALA A 770 -28.82 -17.33 -0.93
C ALA A 770 -28.78 -15.81 -1.16
N GLY A 771 -29.69 -15.07 -0.50
CA GLY A 771 -29.90 -13.63 -0.66
C GLY A 771 -30.73 -13.23 -1.87
N GLU A 772 -31.26 -14.18 -2.66
CA GLU A 772 -32.06 -13.90 -3.84
C GLU A 772 -33.56 -13.96 -3.51
N SER A 773 -34.30 -12.90 -3.86
CA SER A 773 -35.76 -12.84 -3.76
C SER A 773 -36.39 -13.30 -5.06
N VAL A 774 -37.34 -14.23 -4.99
CA VAL A 774 -38.06 -14.75 -6.15
C VAL A 774 -39.56 -14.76 -5.88
N PRO A 775 -40.41 -14.22 -6.76
CA PRO A 775 -41.85 -14.28 -6.60
C PRO A 775 -42.34 -15.74 -6.77
N LEU A 776 -43.22 -16.17 -5.88
CA LEU A 776 -44.00 -17.40 -6.04
C LEU A 776 -45.32 -17.01 -6.72
N PRO A 777 -45.52 -17.32 -8.02
CA PRO A 777 -46.79 -17.05 -8.67
C PRO A 777 -47.88 -17.95 -8.07
N PRO A 778 -49.10 -17.44 -7.84
CA PRO A 778 -50.23 -18.28 -7.48
C PRO A 778 -50.57 -19.24 -8.63
N ASN A 779 -51.02 -20.45 -8.29
CA ASN A 779 -51.40 -21.45 -9.28
C ASN A 779 -52.50 -20.91 -10.22
N GLY A 780 -52.33 -21.09 -11.53
CA GLY A 780 -53.31 -20.70 -12.55
C GLY A 780 -53.13 -19.32 -13.18
N VAL A 781 -52.06 -18.57 -12.88
CA VAL A 781 -51.77 -17.28 -13.55
C VAL A 781 -50.45 -17.32 -14.33
N GLU A 782 -50.53 -17.03 -15.63
CA GLU A 782 -49.36 -16.76 -16.47
C GLU A 782 -49.08 -15.25 -16.51
N PRO A 783 -47.93 -14.77 -16.01
CA PRO A 783 -47.42 -13.44 -16.33
C PRO A 783 -46.75 -13.47 -17.71
N SER A 784 -47.13 -12.54 -18.57
CA SER A 784 -46.57 -12.29 -19.91
C SER A 784 -45.27 -11.48 -19.87
#